data_AF-A0A941I136-F1
#
_entry.id   AF-A0A941I136-F1
#
_cell.length_a   1.000
_cell.length_b   1.000
_cell.length_c   1.000
_cell.angle_alpha   90.00
_cell.angle_beta   90.00
_cell.angle_gamma   90.00
#
_symmetry.space_group_name_H-M   'P 1'
#
loop_
_entity.id
_entity.type
_entity.pdbx_description
1 polymer ?
#
loop_
_entity_poly.entity_id
_entity_poly.type
_entity_poly.pdbx_seq_one_letter_code
_entity_poly.pdbx_strand_id
1 'polypeptide(L)'
;MGVRSVALPPWWPLAAVVYGYPLWWLLGVAAVVPLLAALVMLRQLWRTSPVVLPRGATWWLLFLVWVVIGVATLWVDAPDAVPGGGPSRIVPFAYRLAWYATCTVVLLWIANSSRLRVPTRKVVDILAWMFVIAAFGGLAGVLLPTLELRSVLELLLPGGVRGNAFVQSLVHPGLADVQTVLGRPEARPKAPFPYANTWGSVLALSLPFFVVAWVKDAGTGRRWAAVAVLVVAAVPTVYSLNRGLWACLVLGLVFLGVLQAWRGRPAQLVATVVVVAGAVLALALSPLGSIVSERFDNQHSNERRSELLVTTVNSAAEGSPVVGFGSTRDVQGSFASIAGGGTPSCPACEVPPLGTQGHLWFVVFAQGLVGALFFVTYFTGALLASLRCRTITEVLATVVLLFFGLQLFVYDTLGIPLLLVMVAIGLAWRDQSRQADSEVVLFRVTTVTSLLARVAGHRRWWVAAPALALAAGLVLAALQPPRHESQQAILLKEAPSYLPAADGGVESPRETTVDTEAALVMAERTMRGAVAGTGVAPADLRQRVRVTAVPSTRVIVLQVTAGDPQVADDEVVALAGAYLAARQDYLAQRRDQYLARLRDRQTELVTVGGPDGRFLSTDQREELAVLGEAVTDIVLTPTSAGEQLRLREAVEQSPPYDLYGASGLGIGILVAAVATALGRRRSARTSSTATGRGRVVRAVQRLTAAGRSRGRAQPKTARTTRSPA
;
A
#
# COMPACT_ATOMS: atom_id res chain seq x y z
N MET A 1 -46.90 -11.11 31.50
CA MET A 1 -46.20 -11.58 30.28
C MET A 1 -44.81 -10.97 30.23
N GLY A 2 -43.78 -11.72 30.63
CA GLY A 2 -42.40 -11.22 30.57
C GLY A 2 -41.92 -11.22 29.14
N VAL A 3 -41.65 -10.05 28.57
CA VAL A 3 -40.98 -9.90 27.28
C VAL A 3 -39.61 -10.57 27.40
N ARG A 4 -39.48 -11.79 26.89
CA ARG A 4 -38.17 -12.41 26.69
C ARG A 4 -37.43 -11.52 25.71
N SER A 5 -36.47 -10.73 26.21
CA SER A 5 -35.52 -10.02 25.35
C SER A 5 -34.90 -11.06 24.41
N VAL A 6 -35.20 -10.98 23.11
CA VAL A 6 -34.56 -11.84 22.11
C VAL A 6 -33.09 -11.44 22.08
N ALA A 7 -32.27 -12.15 22.86
CA ALA A 7 -30.84 -11.89 22.90
C ALA A 7 -30.27 -12.28 21.54
N LEU A 8 -29.76 -11.30 20.79
CA LEU A 8 -29.12 -11.53 19.50
C LEU A 8 -27.98 -12.55 19.65
N PRO A 9 -27.82 -13.48 18.69
CA PRO A 9 -26.81 -14.52 18.78
C PRO A 9 -25.40 -13.90 18.80
N PRO A 10 -24.41 -14.45 19.53
CA PRO A 10 -23.11 -13.79 19.71
C PRO A 10 -22.37 -13.40 18.41
N TRP A 11 -22.59 -14.15 17.32
CA TRP A 11 -22.02 -13.90 16.00
C TRP A 11 -22.71 -12.79 15.19
N TRP A 12 -23.79 -12.19 15.70
CA TRP A 12 -24.57 -11.17 15.01
C TRP A 12 -23.75 -9.96 14.49
N PRO A 13 -22.70 -9.45 15.18
CA PRO A 13 -21.98 -8.28 14.68
C PRO A 13 -21.27 -8.56 13.36
N LEU A 14 -20.71 -9.77 13.20
CA LEU A 14 -20.07 -10.20 11.96
C LEU A 14 -21.11 -10.40 10.84
N ALA A 15 -22.27 -10.96 11.18
CA ALA A 15 -23.37 -11.12 10.23
C ALA A 15 -23.92 -9.77 9.78
N ALA A 16 -24.05 -8.78 10.67
CA ALA A 16 -24.48 -7.43 10.33
C ALA A 16 -23.50 -6.75 9.37
N VAL A 17 -22.19 -6.93 9.58
CA VAL A 17 -21.16 -6.42 8.66
C VAL A 17 -21.30 -7.03 7.26
N VAL A 18 -21.48 -8.35 7.15
CA VAL A 18 -21.48 -9.02 5.85
C VAL A 18 -22.85 -8.99 5.17
N TYR A 19 -23.90 -9.46 5.82
CA TYR A 19 -25.24 -9.53 5.20
C TYR A 19 -25.83 -8.13 4.95
N GLY A 20 -25.55 -7.17 5.83
CA GLY A 20 -25.98 -5.79 5.66
C GLY A 20 -25.09 -4.98 4.71
N TYR A 21 -23.96 -5.54 4.24
CA TYR A 21 -22.96 -4.78 3.47
C TYR A 21 -23.54 -4.02 2.25
N PRO A 22 -24.42 -4.60 1.42
CA PRO A 22 -25.04 -3.87 0.31
C PRO A 22 -25.85 -2.65 0.76
N LEU A 23 -26.58 -2.79 1.87
CA LEU A 23 -27.35 -1.69 2.46
C LEU A 23 -26.42 -0.61 3.02
N TRP A 24 -25.37 -1.00 3.75
CA TRP A 24 -24.39 -0.06 4.29
C TRP A 24 -23.64 0.70 3.18
N TRP A 25 -23.39 0.03 2.06
CA TRP A 25 -22.81 0.63 0.87
C TRP A 25 -23.75 1.67 0.27
N LEU A 26 -25.02 1.33 0.02
CA LEU A 26 -26.02 2.29 -0.48
C LEU A 26 -26.18 3.52 0.45
N LEU A 27 -26.08 3.32 1.76
CA LEU A 27 -26.16 4.38 2.76
C LEU A 27 -24.86 5.19 2.92
N GLY A 28 -23.75 4.77 2.30
CA GLY A 28 -22.45 5.44 2.39
C GLY A 28 -21.68 5.17 3.69
N VAL A 29 -22.14 4.20 4.50
CA VAL A 29 -21.58 3.88 5.83
C VAL A 29 -20.81 2.55 5.86
N ALA A 30 -20.62 1.89 4.71
CA ALA A 30 -19.91 0.60 4.61
C ALA A 30 -18.50 0.63 5.20
N ALA A 31 -17.82 1.77 5.16
CA ALA A 31 -16.50 1.95 5.74
C ALA A 31 -16.51 2.09 7.29
N VAL A 32 -17.66 2.47 7.87
CA VAL A 32 -17.82 2.80 9.30
C VAL A 32 -18.47 1.66 10.09
N VAL A 33 -19.48 0.99 9.51
CA VAL A 33 -20.22 -0.09 10.18
C VAL A 33 -19.30 -1.21 10.71
N PRO A 34 -18.27 -1.67 10.00
CA PRO A 34 -17.31 -2.65 10.54
C PRO A 34 -16.57 -2.14 11.78
N LEU A 35 -16.23 -0.85 11.83
CA LEU A 35 -15.57 -0.23 12.99
C LEU A 35 -16.50 -0.25 14.21
N LEU A 36 -17.78 0.09 14.02
CA LEU A 36 -18.80 0.05 15.07
C LEU A 36 -19.09 -1.38 15.55
N ALA A 37 -19.18 -2.33 14.61
CA ALA A 37 -19.37 -3.74 14.93
C ALA A 37 -18.19 -4.31 15.74
N ALA A 38 -16.96 -3.84 15.48
CA ALA A 38 -15.81 -4.20 16.30
C ALA A 38 -15.92 -3.72 17.74
N LEU A 39 -16.55 -2.58 18.03
CA LEU A 39 -16.80 -2.16 19.43
C LEU A 39 -17.70 -3.16 20.17
N VAL A 40 -18.69 -3.72 19.49
CA VAL A 40 -19.54 -4.77 20.05
C VAL A 40 -18.73 -6.04 20.28
N MET A 41 -17.91 -6.46 19.31
CA MET A 41 -17.03 -7.62 19.46
C MET A 41 -16.00 -7.43 20.58
N LEU A 42 -15.48 -6.22 20.75
CA LEU A 42 -14.59 -5.84 21.85
C LEU A 42 -15.28 -5.97 23.20
N ARG A 43 -16.52 -5.48 23.32
CA ARG A 43 -17.35 -5.66 24.53
C ARG A 43 -17.60 -7.14 24.82
N GLN A 44 -17.84 -7.97 23.81
CA GLN A 44 -17.96 -9.42 23.98
C GLN A 44 -16.63 -10.04 24.45
N LEU A 45 -15.50 -9.59 23.89
CA LEU A 45 -14.16 -10.05 24.22
C LEU A 45 -13.75 -9.68 25.66
N TRP A 46 -14.12 -8.49 26.14
CA TRP A 46 -13.85 -8.09 27.53
C TRP A 46 -14.56 -8.95 28.58
N ARG A 47 -15.69 -9.56 28.21
CA ARG A 47 -16.42 -10.51 29.05
C ARG A 47 -15.79 -11.91 29.04
N THR A 48 -14.85 -12.17 28.14
CA THR A 48 -14.07 -13.41 28.11
C THR A 48 -12.70 -13.16 28.76
N SER A 49 -12.51 -13.67 29.97
CA SER A 49 -11.23 -13.61 30.68
C SER A 49 -10.72 -15.03 31.01
N PRO A 50 -9.43 -15.31 30.82
CA PRO A 50 -8.39 -14.44 30.24
C PRO A 50 -8.45 -14.39 28.70
N VAL A 51 -8.11 -13.23 28.11
CA VAL A 51 -7.93 -13.09 26.65
C VAL A 51 -6.57 -13.68 26.24
N VAL A 52 -6.61 -14.64 25.33
CA VAL A 52 -5.45 -15.31 24.76
C VAL A 52 -5.02 -14.63 23.47
N LEU A 53 -3.72 -14.45 23.29
CA LEU A 53 -3.11 -13.91 22.09
C LEU A 53 -2.68 -15.03 21.12
N PRO A 54 -2.97 -14.90 19.81
CA PRO A 54 -2.46 -15.81 18.79
C PRO A 54 -0.94 -15.95 18.80
N ARG A 55 -0.44 -17.08 18.29
CA ARG A 55 1.01 -17.25 18.06
C ARG A 55 1.51 -16.13 17.14
N GLY A 56 2.63 -15.51 17.50
CA GLY A 56 3.19 -14.39 16.74
C GLY A 56 2.52 -13.03 16.95
N ALA A 57 1.45 -12.93 17.75
CA ALA A 57 0.73 -11.67 18.00
C ALA A 57 1.63 -10.54 18.54
N THR A 58 2.76 -10.85 19.18
CA THR A 58 3.74 -9.82 19.58
C THR A 58 4.24 -9.01 18.39
N TRP A 59 4.49 -9.63 17.23
CA TRP A 59 4.93 -8.92 16.02
C TRP A 59 3.85 -7.98 15.50
N TRP A 60 2.59 -8.43 15.50
CA TRP A 60 1.45 -7.58 15.18
C TRP A 60 1.30 -6.39 16.15
N LEU A 61 1.45 -6.63 17.45
CA LEU A 61 1.38 -5.56 18.45
C LEU A 61 2.53 -4.55 18.28
N LEU A 62 3.75 -5.00 17.96
CA LEU A 62 4.87 -4.11 17.64
C LEU A 62 4.59 -3.29 16.39
N PHE A 63 4.01 -3.90 15.35
CA PHE A 63 3.55 -3.18 14.17
C PHE A 63 2.52 -2.09 14.52
N LEU A 64 1.50 -2.40 15.34
CA LEU A 64 0.51 -1.41 15.78
C LEU A 64 1.14 -0.24 16.56
N VAL A 65 2.11 -0.52 17.43
CA VAL A 65 2.87 0.53 18.12
C VAL A 65 3.59 1.42 17.11
N TRP A 66 4.19 0.82 16.08
CA TRP A 66 4.83 1.56 14.99
C TRP A 66 3.87 2.44 14.20
N VAL A 67 2.66 1.94 13.90
CA VAL A 67 1.60 2.74 13.27
C VAL A 67 1.28 3.97 14.13
N VAL A 68 1.17 3.80 15.45
CA VAL A 68 0.89 4.93 16.38
C VAL A 68 2.04 5.92 16.43
N ILE A 69 3.30 5.47 16.43
CA ILE A 69 4.47 6.35 16.36
C ILE A 69 4.45 7.19 15.07
N GLY A 70 3.94 6.63 13.97
CA GLY A 70 3.79 7.33 12.68
C GLY A 70 2.96 8.61 12.72
N VAL A 71 2.16 8.87 13.78
CA VAL A 71 1.51 10.19 13.97
C VAL A 71 2.54 11.31 13.99
N ALA A 72 3.68 11.09 14.65
CA ALA A 72 4.71 12.10 14.83
C ALA A 72 5.33 12.52 13.48
N THR A 73 5.34 11.65 12.48
CA THR A 73 5.98 11.94 11.18
C THR A 73 5.01 12.43 10.10
N LEU A 74 3.74 12.69 10.44
CA LEU A 74 2.74 13.14 9.48
C LEU A 74 3.05 14.49 8.83
N TRP A 75 3.83 15.35 9.48
CA TRP A 75 4.23 16.65 8.93
C TRP A 75 5.63 16.65 8.33
N VAL A 76 6.36 15.55 8.42
CA VAL A 76 7.67 15.40 7.80
C VAL A 76 7.50 15.30 6.28
N ASP A 77 8.29 16.09 5.57
CA ASP A 77 8.35 16.06 4.11
C ASP A 77 9.15 14.85 3.65
N ALA A 78 8.58 14.13 2.69
CA ALA A 78 9.23 12.98 2.10
C ALA A 78 10.04 13.40 0.87
N PRO A 79 11.22 12.82 0.63
CA PRO A 79 11.92 12.98 -0.65
C PRO A 79 10.99 12.65 -1.82
N ASP A 80 11.11 13.40 -2.92
CA ASP A 80 10.32 13.26 -4.16
C ASP A 80 8.80 13.45 -4.01
N ALA A 81 8.33 13.83 -2.82
CA ALA A 81 6.97 14.26 -2.60
C ALA A 81 6.81 15.77 -2.73
N VAL A 82 5.55 16.17 -2.92
CA VAL A 82 5.13 17.56 -2.75
C VAL A 82 5.40 17.98 -1.28
N PRO A 83 6.21 19.02 -1.06
CA PRO A 83 6.55 19.49 0.28
C PRO A 83 5.36 20.17 0.96
N GLY A 84 5.38 20.18 2.30
CA GLY A 84 4.31 20.68 3.13
C GLY A 84 3.12 19.73 3.24
N GLY A 85 2.28 19.93 4.25
CA GLY A 85 1.13 19.08 4.50
C GLY A 85 0.18 19.65 5.55
N GLY A 86 -1.11 19.67 5.22
CA GLY A 86 -2.14 20.14 6.14
C GLY A 86 -2.63 19.04 7.09
N PRO A 87 -3.55 19.42 8.01
CA PRO A 87 -4.33 18.49 8.82
C PRO A 87 -5.10 17.42 7.99
N SER A 88 -5.21 17.60 6.67
CA SER A 88 -5.78 16.62 5.74
C SER A 88 -5.13 15.22 5.83
N ARG A 89 -3.88 15.13 6.29
CA ARG A 89 -3.16 13.86 6.51
C ARG A 89 -3.68 13.06 7.73
N ILE A 90 -4.35 13.72 8.68
CA ILE A 90 -4.85 13.09 9.92
C ILE A 90 -6.02 12.14 9.61
N VAL A 91 -6.94 12.54 8.74
CA VAL A 91 -8.13 11.74 8.39
C VAL A 91 -7.76 10.36 7.84
N PRO A 92 -6.94 10.23 6.77
CA PRO A 92 -6.55 8.93 6.26
C PRO A 92 -5.70 8.17 7.28
N PHE A 93 -4.83 8.83 8.06
CA PHE A 93 -4.09 8.17 9.13
C PHE A 93 -5.03 7.53 10.18
N ALA A 94 -5.95 8.32 10.74
CA ALA A 94 -6.88 7.87 11.78
C ALA A 94 -7.80 6.77 11.27
N TYR A 95 -8.27 6.89 10.03
CA TYR A 95 -9.05 5.85 9.36
C TYR A 95 -8.27 4.53 9.28
N ARG A 96 -7.01 4.57 8.82
CA ARG A 96 -6.18 3.36 8.71
C ARG A 96 -5.89 2.74 10.07
N LEU A 97 -5.57 3.56 11.07
CA LEU A 97 -5.39 3.12 12.46
C LEU A 97 -6.65 2.44 13.01
N ALA A 98 -7.83 3.02 12.78
CA ALA A 98 -9.11 2.43 13.19
C ALA A 98 -9.36 1.07 12.53
N TRP A 99 -8.98 0.90 11.26
CA TRP A 99 -9.07 -0.39 10.56
C TRP A 99 -8.09 -1.43 11.08
N TYR A 100 -6.84 -1.06 11.36
CA TYR A 100 -5.89 -1.97 12.01
C TYR A 100 -6.39 -2.41 13.39
N ALA A 101 -6.94 -1.50 14.19
CA ALA A 101 -7.56 -1.81 15.47
C ALA A 101 -8.78 -2.75 15.29
N THR A 102 -9.66 -2.47 14.35
CA THR A 102 -10.84 -3.30 14.01
C THR A 102 -10.44 -4.71 13.65
N CYS A 103 -9.46 -4.87 12.74
CA CYS A 103 -8.95 -6.17 12.32
C CYS A 103 -8.32 -6.95 13.49
N THR A 104 -7.65 -6.24 14.41
CA THR A 104 -7.10 -6.82 15.65
C THR A 104 -8.20 -7.33 16.58
N VAL A 105 -9.25 -6.54 16.78
CA VAL A 105 -10.39 -6.92 17.62
C VAL A 105 -11.09 -8.15 17.03
N VAL A 106 -11.34 -8.17 15.72
CA VAL A 106 -11.98 -9.30 15.04
C VAL A 106 -11.13 -10.58 15.17
N LEU A 107 -9.81 -10.49 14.95
CA LEU A 107 -8.87 -11.58 15.16
C LEU A 107 -9.00 -12.17 16.57
N LEU A 108 -8.88 -11.31 17.59
CA LEU A 108 -8.92 -11.73 18.99
C LEU A 108 -10.31 -12.26 19.40
N TRP A 109 -11.38 -11.63 18.90
CA TRP A 109 -12.74 -12.07 19.15
C TRP A 109 -13.01 -13.47 18.57
N ILE A 110 -12.62 -13.73 17.32
CA ILE A 110 -12.74 -15.06 16.71
C ILE A 110 -11.88 -16.09 17.47
N ALA A 111 -10.62 -15.73 17.75
CA ALA A 111 -9.67 -16.59 18.43
C ALA A 111 -10.19 -17.06 19.81
N ASN A 112 -10.76 -16.13 20.59
CA ASN A 112 -11.17 -16.38 21.98
C ASN A 112 -12.62 -16.83 22.14
N SER A 113 -13.45 -16.70 21.11
CA SER A 113 -14.86 -17.12 21.18
C SER A 113 -15.01 -18.63 21.13
N SER A 114 -15.83 -19.20 22.03
CA SER A 114 -16.11 -20.65 22.01
C SER A 114 -16.92 -21.05 20.77
N ARG A 115 -16.72 -22.28 20.26
CA ARG A 115 -17.48 -22.81 19.11
C ARG A 115 -18.98 -22.95 19.38
N LEU A 116 -19.38 -23.03 20.65
CA LEU A 116 -20.79 -23.05 21.03
C LEU A 116 -21.45 -21.68 20.82
N ARG A 117 -20.73 -20.59 21.13
CA ARG A 117 -21.24 -19.22 20.96
C ARG A 117 -21.05 -18.68 19.54
N VAL A 118 -19.89 -18.96 18.94
CA VAL A 118 -19.51 -18.52 17.59
C VAL A 118 -19.04 -19.74 16.79
N PRO A 119 -19.99 -20.53 16.23
CA PRO A 119 -19.68 -21.75 15.50
C PRO A 119 -18.82 -21.49 14.26
N THR A 120 -17.76 -22.28 14.06
CA THR A 120 -16.88 -22.15 12.87
C THR A 120 -17.67 -22.23 11.57
N ARG A 121 -18.59 -23.20 11.44
CA ARG A 121 -19.43 -23.33 10.24
C ARG A 121 -20.24 -22.06 9.97
N LYS A 122 -20.74 -21.39 11.02
CA LYS A 122 -21.51 -20.16 10.85
C LYS A 122 -20.64 -18.99 10.43
N VAL A 123 -19.42 -18.86 10.96
CA VAL A 123 -18.46 -17.85 10.51
C VAL A 123 -18.08 -18.05 9.04
N VAL A 124 -17.75 -19.29 8.65
CA VAL A 124 -17.41 -19.62 7.25
C VAL A 124 -18.62 -19.35 6.33
N ASP A 125 -19.83 -19.71 6.75
CA ASP A 125 -21.08 -19.42 6.04
C ASP A 125 -21.32 -17.91 5.87
N ILE A 126 -21.10 -17.11 6.92
CA ILE A 126 -21.20 -15.64 6.83
C ILE A 126 -20.18 -15.10 5.82
N LEU A 127 -18.92 -15.50 5.90
CA LEU A 127 -17.89 -15.02 4.97
C LEU A 127 -18.11 -15.50 3.53
N ALA A 128 -18.70 -16.68 3.34
CA ALA A 128 -19.11 -17.16 2.03
C ALA A 128 -20.13 -16.24 1.35
N TRP A 129 -21.01 -15.58 2.11
CA TRP A 129 -21.93 -14.60 1.55
C TRP A 129 -21.25 -13.32 1.07
N MET A 130 -20.07 -12.98 1.59
CA MET A 130 -19.27 -11.88 1.03
C MET A 130 -18.86 -12.17 -0.42
N PHE A 131 -18.56 -13.44 -0.75
CA PHE A 131 -18.30 -13.86 -2.13
C PHE A 131 -19.53 -13.66 -3.02
N VAL A 132 -20.71 -14.07 -2.53
CA VAL A 132 -21.98 -13.90 -3.26
C VAL A 132 -22.23 -12.41 -3.53
N ILE A 133 -22.09 -11.57 -2.50
CA ILE A 133 -22.27 -10.11 -2.62
C ILE A 133 -21.29 -9.51 -3.64
N ALA A 134 -20.01 -9.89 -3.58
CA ALA A 134 -19.00 -9.42 -4.53
C ALA A 134 -19.29 -9.91 -5.96
N ALA A 135 -19.75 -11.15 -6.14
CA ALA A 135 -20.08 -11.70 -7.46
C ALA A 135 -21.25 -10.96 -8.12
N PHE A 136 -22.36 -10.79 -7.40
CA PHE A 136 -23.53 -10.07 -7.93
C PHE A 136 -23.29 -8.57 -8.06
N GLY A 137 -22.57 -7.94 -7.12
CA GLY A 137 -22.17 -6.54 -7.24
C GLY A 137 -21.24 -6.30 -8.44
N GLY A 138 -20.32 -7.24 -8.69
CA GLY A 138 -19.46 -7.21 -9.87
C GLY A 138 -20.25 -7.35 -11.17
N LEU A 139 -21.21 -8.28 -11.22
CA LEU A 139 -22.09 -8.43 -12.38
C LEU A 139 -22.92 -7.16 -12.62
N ALA A 140 -23.45 -6.54 -11.57
CA ALA A 140 -24.15 -5.26 -11.68
C ALA A 140 -23.24 -4.16 -12.25
N GLY A 141 -21.96 -4.10 -11.86
CA GLY A 141 -20.97 -3.18 -12.42
C GLY A 141 -20.64 -3.42 -13.90
N VAL A 142 -20.72 -4.66 -14.37
CA VAL A 142 -20.60 -4.97 -15.80
C VAL A 142 -21.85 -4.53 -16.58
N LEU A 143 -23.04 -4.77 -16.02
CA LEU A 143 -24.31 -4.48 -16.69
C LEU A 143 -24.67 -2.98 -16.68
N LEU A 144 -24.30 -2.25 -15.62
CA LEU A 144 -24.66 -0.85 -15.38
C LEU A 144 -23.41 -0.04 -14.96
N PRO A 145 -22.41 0.10 -15.85
CA PRO A 145 -21.09 0.62 -15.49
C PRO A 145 -21.06 2.11 -15.10
N THR A 146 -22.03 2.89 -15.58
CA THR A 146 -22.13 4.33 -15.30
C THR A 146 -23.08 4.65 -14.14
N LEU A 147 -23.67 3.64 -13.49
CA LEU A 147 -24.59 3.88 -12.38
C LEU A 147 -23.80 4.25 -11.13
N GLU A 148 -23.98 5.50 -10.72
CA GLU A 148 -23.49 6.07 -9.47
C GLU A 148 -24.66 6.67 -8.69
N LEU A 149 -24.59 6.57 -7.37
CA LEU A 149 -25.62 7.03 -6.46
C LEU A 149 -24.99 8.01 -5.48
N ARG A 150 -25.73 9.04 -5.08
CA ARG A 150 -25.36 9.86 -3.92
C ARG A 150 -25.92 9.18 -2.68
N SER A 151 -25.06 8.79 -1.76
CA SER A 151 -25.52 8.12 -0.54
C SER A 151 -26.20 9.09 0.43
N VAL A 152 -26.97 8.54 1.37
CA VAL A 152 -27.57 9.34 2.46
C VAL A 152 -26.49 10.06 3.26
N LEU A 153 -25.37 9.40 3.58
CA LEU A 153 -24.27 10.05 4.30
C LEU A 153 -23.66 11.20 3.47
N GLU A 154 -23.45 11.00 2.18
CA GLU A 154 -22.88 12.03 1.29
C GLU A 154 -23.77 13.28 1.21
N LEU A 155 -25.10 13.12 1.29
CA LEU A 155 -26.06 14.23 1.34
C LEU A 155 -26.03 14.98 2.68
N LEU A 156 -25.66 14.31 3.77
CA LEU A 156 -25.59 14.88 5.12
C LEU A 156 -24.23 15.51 5.45
N LEU A 157 -23.17 15.18 4.70
CA LEU A 157 -21.82 15.68 4.97
C LEU A 157 -21.68 17.18 4.63
N PRO A 158 -21.00 17.97 5.48
CA PRO A 158 -20.67 19.36 5.17
C PRO A 158 -19.79 19.46 3.91
N GLY A 159 -19.94 20.54 3.14
CA GLY A 159 -19.22 20.75 1.88
C GLY A 159 -17.70 20.61 1.99
N GLY A 160 -17.10 21.09 3.08
CA GLY A 160 -15.65 20.98 3.31
C GLY A 160 -15.14 19.54 3.54
N VAL A 161 -15.98 18.65 4.07
CA VAL A 161 -15.64 17.22 4.26
C VAL A 161 -15.94 16.43 2.98
N ARG A 162 -17.04 16.76 2.32
CA ARG A 162 -17.46 16.16 1.05
C ARG A 162 -16.48 16.43 -0.10
N GLY A 163 -15.84 17.60 -0.11
CA GLY A 163 -14.83 17.96 -1.12
C GLY A 163 -13.50 17.21 -1.01
N ASN A 164 -13.31 16.40 0.04
CA ASN A 164 -12.11 15.58 0.18
C ASN A 164 -12.25 14.28 -0.65
N ALA A 165 -11.39 14.10 -1.65
CA ALA A 165 -11.43 12.95 -2.57
C ALA A 165 -11.37 11.58 -1.87
N PHE A 166 -10.62 11.48 -0.75
CA PHE A 166 -10.56 10.26 0.05
C PHE A 166 -11.88 9.98 0.78
N VAL A 167 -12.56 11.01 1.30
CA VAL A 167 -13.89 10.81 1.91
C VAL A 167 -14.91 10.45 0.84
N GLN A 168 -14.88 11.13 -0.30
CA GLN A 168 -15.78 10.88 -1.42
C GLN A 168 -15.68 9.43 -1.91
N SER A 169 -14.47 8.85 -2.00
CA SER A 169 -14.29 7.45 -2.41
C SER A 169 -14.93 6.44 -1.44
N LEU A 170 -15.15 6.81 -0.17
CA LEU A 170 -15.78 5.95 0.83
C LEU A 170 -17.30 6.09 0.89
N VAL A 171 -17.83 7.26 0.56
CA VAL A 171 -19.25 7.61 0.77
C VAL A 171 -20.05 7.74 -0.52
N HIS A 172 -19.42 7.64 -1.70
CA HIS A 172 -20.07 7.74 -3.00
C HIS A 172 -20.22 6.35 -3.68
N PRO A 173 -21.39 5.70 -3.59
CA PRO A 173 -21.62 4.38 -4.20
C PRO A 173 -21.59 4.42 -5.73
N GLY A 174 -20.61 3.76 -6.33
CA GLY A 174 -20.55 3.51 -7.78
C GLY A 174 -20.43 2.02 -8.10
N LEU A 175 -21.01 1.58 -9.21
CA LEU A 175 -20.96 0.17 -9.60
C LEU A 175 -19.64 -0.25 -10.29
N ALA A 176 -19.04 0.63 -11.08
CA ALA A 176 -17.76 0.40 -11.76
C ALA A 176 -16.87 1.66 -11.71
N ASP A 177 -15.56 1.45 -11.87
CA ASP A 177 -14.61 2.49 -12.24
C ASP A 177 -14.46 2.47 -13.77
N VAL A 178 -14.88 3.53 -14.45
CA VAL A 178 -14.70 3.66 -15.91
C VAL A 178 -13.36 4.35 -16.18
N GLN A 179 -12.46 3.63 -16.85
CA GLN A 179 -11.13 4.14 -17.21
C GLN A 179 -10.97 4.10 -18.72
N THR A 180 -10.38 5.15 -19.32
CA THR A 180 -10.08 5.15 -20.75
C THR A 180 -8.85 4.29 -21.02
N VAL A 181 -9.06 3.20 -21.76
CA VAL A 181 -8.01 2.26 -22.17
C VAL A 181 -8.03 2.17 -23.69
N LEU A 182 -6.89 2.41 -24.35
CA LEU A 182 -6.77 2.38 -25.82
C LEU A 182 -7.82 3.27 -26.54
N GLY A 183 -8.14 4.42 -25.94
CA GLY A 183 -9.15 5.35 -26.47
C GLY A 183 -10.61 4.91 -26.28
N ARG A 184 -10.87 3.79 -25.57
CA ARG A 184 -12.23 3.32 -25.25
C ARG A 184 -12.48 3.31 -23.74
N PRO A 185 -13.69 3.68 -23.27
CA PRO A 185 -14.05 3.58 -21.87
C PRO A 185 -14.23 2.10 -21.49
N GLU A 186 -13.45 1.64 -20.52
CA GLU A 186 -13.52 0.27 -20.01
C GLU A 186 -13.99 0.27 -18.56
N ALA A 187 -15.05 -0.48 -18.30
CA ALA A 187 -15.70 -0.55 -17.00
C ALA A 187 -15.07 -1.63 -16.13
N ARG A 188 -14.46 -1.23 -15.02
CA ARG A 188 -13.90 -2.15 -14.04
C ARG A 188 -14.86 -2.27 -12.85
N PRO A 189 -15.52 -3.43 -12.65
CA PRO A 189 -16.49 -3.58 -11.58
C PRO A 189 -15.85 -3.34 -10.21
N LYS A 190 -16.53 -2.58 -9.35
CA LYS A 190 -16.09 -2.30 -7.98
C LYS A 190 -17.16 -2.56 -6.92
N ALA A 191 -18.44 -2.55 -7.27
CA ALA A 191 -19.49 -2.64 -6.26
C ALA A 191 -19.45 -3.95 -5.45
N PRO A 192 -19.81 -3.90 -4.16
CA PRO A 192 -20.12 -2.71 -3.33
C PRO A 192 -18.89 -2.12 -2.60
N PHE A 193 -17.72 -2.09 -3.25
CA PHE A 193 -16.46 -1.64 -2.66
C PHE A 193 -15.96 -0.31 -3.26
N PRO A 194 -15.10 0.43 -2.55
CA PRO A 194 -14.59 1.74 -3.02
C PRO A 194 -13.80 1.68 -4.33
N TYR A 195 -13.10 0.57 -4.59
CA TYR A 195 -12.18 0.43 -5.71
C TYR A 195 -12.31 -0.95 -6.35
N ALA A 196 -12.11 -1.04 -7.68
CA ALA A 196 -12.10 -2.31 -8.41
C ALA A 196 -11.04 -3.31 -7.87
N ASN A 197 -9.92 -2.80 -7.35
CA ASN A 197 -8.89 -3.62 -6.71
C ASN A 197 -9.37 -4.23 -5.38
N THR A 198 -10.10 -3.46 -4.58
CA THR A 198 -10.71 -3.97 -3.33
C THR A 198 -11.77 -5.03 -3.64
N TRP A 199 -12.58 -4.82 -4.68
CA TRP A 199 -13.53 -5.83 -5.16
C TRP A 199 -12.84 -7.15 -5.53
N GLY A 200 -11.79 -7.09 -6.36
CA GLY A 200 -11.04 -8.29 -6.76
C GLY A 200 -10.36 -8.99 -5.57
N SER A 201 -9.83 -8.22 -4.62
CA SER A 201 -9.26 -8.74 -3.38
C SER A 201 -10.30 -9.49 -2.54
N VAL A 202 -11.46 -8.89 -2.29
CA VAL A 202 -12.55 -9.51 -1.52
C VAL A 202 -13.11 -10.74 -2.22
N LEU A 203 -13.32 -10.69 -3.54
CA LEU A 203 -13.78 -11.83 -4.32
C LEU A 203 -12.80 -13.02 -4.17
N ALA A 204 -11.50 -12.79 -4.34
CA ALA A 204 -10.48 -13.82 -4.17
C ALA A 204 -10.42 -14.37 -2.73
N LEU A 205 -10.37 -13.50 -1.72
CA LEU A 205 -10.18 -13.90 -0.32
C LEU A 205 -11.43 -14.56 0.29
N SER A 206 -12.63 -14.27 -0.22
CA SER A 206 -13.89 -14.89 0.23
C SER A 206 -14.20 -16.21 -0.48
N LEU A 207 -13.64 -16.45 -1.68
CA LEU A 207 -13.85 -17.68 -2.46
C LEU A 207 -13.54 -18.98 -1.69
N PRO A 208 -12.42 -19.11 -0.94
CA PRO A 208 -12.15 -20.33 -0.17
C PRO A 208 -13.25 -20.64 0.86
N PHE A 209 -13.78 -19.63 1.53
CA PHE A 209 -14.90 -19.79 2.47
C PHE A 209 -16.17 -20.22 1.75
N PHE A 210 -16.43 -19.64 0.57
CA PHE A 210 -17.56 -20.01 -0.27
C PHE A 210 -17.52 -21.47 -0.71
N VAL A 211 -16.38 -21.94 -1.24
CA VAL A 211 -16.19 -23.33 -1.66
C VAL A 211 -16.43 -24.30 -0.48
N VAL A 212 -15.91 -23.98 0.70
CA VAL A 212 -16.14 -24.82 1.89
C VAL A 212 -17.62 -24.85 2.29
N ALA A 213 -18.27 -23.69 2.42
CA ALA A 213 -19.65 -23.61 2.91
C ALA A 213 -20.72 -24.07 1.90
N TRP A 214 -20.51 -23.84 0.60
CA TRP A 214 -21.53 -24.04 -0.44
C TRP A 214 -21.26 -25.25 -1.36
N VAL A 215 -20.04 -25.78 -1.39
CA VAL A 215 -19.72 -26.98 -2.18
C VAL A 215 -19.43 -28.17 -1.27
N LYS A 216 -18.44 -28.03 -0.38
CA LYS A 216 -17.98 -29.15 0.46
C LYS A 216 -19.00 -29.54 1.52
N ASP A 217 -19.48 -28.59 2.32
CA ASP A 217 -20.35 -28.85 3.49
C ASP A 217 -21.84 -28.66 3.20
N ALA A 218 -22.22 -28.67 1.92
CA ALA A 218 -23.55 -28.36 1.41
C ALA A 218 -24.31 -29.58 0.88
N GLY A 219 -25.64 -29.55 0.97
CA GLY A 219 -26.54 -30.48 0.28
C GLY A 219 -26.71 -30.15 -1.21
N THR A 220 -27.37 -31.03 -1.96
CA THR A 220 -27.44 -30.99 -3.44
C THR A 220 -27.96 -29.66 -3.99
N GLY A 221 -29.04 -29.11 -3.45
CA GLY A 221 -29.60 -27.83 -3.94
C GLY A 221 -28.64 -26.64 -3.78
N ARG A 222 -27.96 -26.54 -2.63
CA ARG A 222 -26.99 -25.48 -2.37
C ARG A 222 -25.72 -25.63 -3.23
N ARG A 223 -25.35 -26.84 -3.63
CA ARG A 223 -24.26 -27.08 -4.59
C ARG A 223 -24.61 -26.57 -5.99
N TRP A 224 -25.85 -26.78 -6.46
CA TRP A 224 -26.30 -26.20 -7.73
C TRP A 224 -26.35 -24.68 -7.69
N ALA A 225 -26.84 -24.11 -6.59
CA ALA A 225 -26.76 -22.66 -6.38
C ALA A 225 -25.30 -22.17 -6.37
N ALA A 226 -24.37 -22.96 -5.83
CA ALA A 226 -22.94 -22.61 -5.87
C ALA A 226 -22.39 -22.51 -7.30
N VAL A 227 -22.77 -23.46 -8.17
CA VAL A 227 -22.40 -23.43 -9.59
C VAL A 227 -22.93 -22.16 -10.26
N ALA A 228 -24.21 -21.81 -10.02
CA ALA A 228 -24.79 -20.59 -10.57
C ALA A 228 -24.04 -19.32 -10.13
N VAL A 229 -23.67 -19.21 -8.85
CA VAL A 229 -22.91 -18.06 -8.33
C VAL A 229 -21.49 -18.03 -8.94
N LEU A 230 -20.84 -19.17 -9.14
CA LEU A 230 -19.52 -19.22 -9.79
C LEU A 230 -19.60 -18.77 -11.26
N VAL A 231 -20.65 -19.15 -11.98
CA VAL A 231 -20.91 -18.64 -13.34
C VAL A 231 -21.12 -17.13 -13.32
N VAL A 232 -21.94 -16.62 -12.39
CA VAL A 232 -22.14 -15.17 -12.20
C VAL A 232 -20.83 -14.46 -11.89
N ALA A 233 -19.95 -15.04 -11.05
CA ALA A 233 -18.66 -14.45 -10.70
C ALA A 233 -17.64 -14.48 -11.84
N ALA A 234 -17.73 -15.48 -12.74
CA ALA A 234 -16.81 -15.61 -13.86
C ALA A 234 -16.91 -14.42 -14.84
N VAL A 235 -18.12 -13.94 -15.12
CA VAL A 235 -18.37 -12.82 -16.03
C VAL A 235 -17.60 -11.54 -15.62
N PRO A 236 -17.84 -10.93 -14.44
CA PRO A 236 -17.09 -9.75 -14.02
C PRO A 236 -15.62 -10.05 -13.75
N THR A 237 -15.25 -11.29 -13.40
CA THR A 237 -13.82 -11.66 -13.28
C THR A 237 -13.08 -11.47 -14.59
N VAL A 238 -13.66 -11.91 -15.71
CA VAL A 238 -13.06 -11.74 -17.04
C VAL A 238 -13.07 -10.27 -17.46
N TYR A 239 -14.23 -9.60 -17.39
CA TYR A 239 -14.34 -8.19 -17.77
C TYR A 239 -13.50 -7.23 -16.90
N SER A 240 -13.29 -7.55 -15.63
CA SER A 240 -12.47 -6.70 -14.74
C SER A 240 -11.00 -6.64 -15.14
N LEU A 241 -10.53 -7.66 -15.87
CA LEU A 241 -9.14 -7.86 -16.27
C LEU A 241 -8.14 -7.72 -15.13
N ASN A 242 -8.59 -8.06 -13.93
CA ASN A 242 -7.81 -7.83 -12.73
C ASN A 242 -6.73 -8.91 -12.59
N ARG A 243 -5.52 -8.64 -13.10
CA ARG A 243 -4.38 -9.60 -13.11
C ARG A 243 -4.08 -10.20 -11.73
N GLY A 244 -4.21 -9.42 -10.66
CA GLY A 244 -4.01 -9.90 -9.29
C GLY A 244 -5.04 -10.96 -8.86
N LEU A 245 -6.28 -10.85 -9.32
CA LEU A 245 -7.36 -11.79 -9.05
C LEU A 245 -7.10 -13.09 -9.81
N TRP A 246 -6.77 -13.01 -11.11
CA TRP A 246 -6.37 -14.16 -11.91
C TRP A 246 -5.20 -14.92 -11.29
N ALA A 247 -4.16 -14.20 -10.85
CA ALA A 247 -3.02 -14.80 -10.18
C ALA A 247 -3.42 -15.53 -8.88
N CYS A 248 -4.35 -14.97 -8.09
CA CYS A 248 -4.90 -15.66 -6.92
C CYS A 248 -5.67 -16.93 -7.31
N LEU A 249 -6.52 -16.87 -8.35
CA LEU A 249 -7.30 -18.04 -8.79
C LEU A 249 -6.38 -19.17 -9.26
N VAL A 250 -5.36 -18.86 -10.08
CA VAL A 250 -4.35 -19.83 -10.52
C VAL A 250 -3.59 -20.40 -9.33
N LEU A 251 -3.11 -19.56 -8.41
CA LEU A 251 -2.42 -20.00 -7.20
C LEU A 251 -3.30 -20.93 -6.34
N GLY A 252 -4.59 -20.63 -6.24
CA GLY A 252 -5.56 -21.44 -5.52
C GLY A 252 -5.77 -22.82 -6.14
N LEU A 253 -5.86 -22.88 -7.48
CA LEU A 253 -5.97 -24.14 -8.23
C LEU A 253 -4.71 -24.99 -8.10
N VAL A 254 -3.53 -24.38 -8.24
CA VAL A 254 -2.24 -25.06 -8.04
C VAL A 254 -2.14 -25.62 -6.62
N PHE A 255 -2.43 -24.80 -5.61
CA PHE A 255 -2.43 -25.24 -4.22
C PHE A 255 -3.40 -26.40 -3.98
N LEU A 256 -4.63 -26.31 -4.51
CA LEU A 256 -5.62 -27.38 -4.38
C LEU A 256 -5.14 -28.67 -5.07
N GLY A 257 -4.54 -28.58 -6.25
CA GLY A 257 -3.94 -29.71 -6.95
C GLY A 257 -2.84 -30.38 -6.13
N VAL A 258 -1.88 -29.60 -5.62
CA VAL A 258 -0.80 -30.08 -4.75
C VAL A 258 -1.36 -30.73 -3.48
N LEU A 259 -2.35 -30.12 -2.84
CA LEU A 259 -2.97 -30.65 -1.63
C LEU A 259 -3.69 -31.99 -1.89
N GLN A 260 -4.38 -32.12 -3.03
CA GLN A 260 -5.06 -33.37 -3.41
C GLN A 260 -4.07 -34.48 -3.74
N ALA A 261 -3.00 -34.17 -4.46
CA ALA A 261 -1.92 -35.10 -4.75
C ALA A 261 -1.21 -35.57 -3.47
N TRP A 262 -0.85 -34.63 -2.58
CA TRP A 262 -0.15 -34.94 -1.33
C TRP A 262 -1.01 -35.76 -0.36
N ARG A 263 -2.34 -35.58 -0.39
CA ARG A 263 -3.29 -36.39 0.40
C ARG A 263 -3.66 -37.73 -0.26
N GLY A 264 -3.03 -38.10 -1.38
CA GLY A 264 -3.28 -39.38 -2.06
C GLY A 264 -4.69 -39.50 -2.63
N ARG A 265 -5.26 -38.41 -3.16
CA ARG A 265 -6.62 -38.38 -3.71
C ARG A 265 -6.63 -38.17 -5.23
N PRO A 266 -6.14 -39.14 -6.03
CA PRO A 266 -5.97 -38.97 -7.48
C PRO A 266 -7.30 -38.72 -8.21
N ALA A 267 -8.40 -39.35 -7.78
CA ALA A 267 -9.71 -39.13 -8.38
C ALA A 267 -10.20 -37.67 -8.25
N GLN A 268 -9.95 -37.03 -7.11
CA GLN A 268 -10.34 -35.62 -6.90
C GLN A 268 -9.45 -34.68 -7.72
N LEU A 269 -8.17 -35.02 -7.85
CA LEU A 269 -7.24 -34.30 -8.72
C LEU A 269 -7.67 -34.37 -10.19
N VAL A 270 -7.96 -35.56 -10.71
CA VAL A 270 -8.46 -35.75 -12.09
C VAL A 270 -9.76 -34.99 -12.30
N ALA A 271 -10.71 -35.08 -11.36
CA ALA A 271 -11.95 -34.31 -11.44
C ALA A 271 -11.69 -32.79 -11.47
N THR A 272 -10.75 -32.28 -10.67
CA THR A 272 -10.36 -30.87 -10.69
C THR A 272 -9.78 -30.48 -12.05
N VAL A 273 -8.86 -31.29 -12.60
CA VAL A 273 -8.24 -31.05 -13.91
C VAL A 273 -9.30 -31.02 -15.01
N VAL A 274 -10.22 -31.98 -15.03
CA VAL A 274 -11.31 -32.05 -16.01
C VAL A 274 -12.22 -30.83 -15.91
N VAL A 275 -12.61 -30.41 -14.70
CA VAL A 275 -13.45 -29.22 -14.50
C VAL A 275 -12.73 -27.94 -14.95
N VAL A 276 -11.44 -27.80 -14.61
CA VAL A 276 -10.65 -26.64 -15.03
C VAL A 276 -10.47 -26.62 -16.54
N ALA A 277 -10.15 -27.75 -17.17
CA ALA A 277 -10.02 -27.87 -18.62
C ALA A 277 -11.34 -27.53 -19.33
N GLY A 278 -12.47 -28.02 -18.81
CA GLY A 278 -13.80 -27.67 -19.32
C GLY A 278 -14.11 -26.18 -19.19
N ALA A 279 -13.75 -25.55 -18.06
CA ALA A 279 -13.94 -24.11 -17.86
C ALA A 279 -13.06 -23.26 -18.78
N VAL A 280 -11.80 -23.66 -19.01
CA VAL A 280 -10.89 -23.00 -19.95
C VAL A 280 -11.40 -23.12 -21.38
N LEU A 281 -11.85 -24.31 -21.79
CA LEU A 281 -12.44 -24.52 -23.11
C LEU A 281 -13.71 -23.68 -23.30
N ALA A 282 -14.60 -23.66 -22.31
CA ALA A 282 -15.80 -22.83 -22.35
C ALA A 282 -15.47 -21.34 -22.46
N LEU A 283 -14.45 -20.87 -21.74
CA LEU A 283 -13.97 -19.48 -21.84
C LEU A 283 -13.41 -19.18 -23.25
N ALA A 284 -12.56 -20.05 -23.77
CA ALA A 284 -11.92 -19.89 -25.08
C ALA A 284 -12.92 -19.87 -26.24
N LEU A 285 -14.01 -20.65 -26.13
CA LEU A 285 -15.09 -20.69 -27.14
C LEU A 285 -16.14 -19.58 -26.98
N SER A 286 -16.05 -18.78 -25.91
CA SER A 286 -17.02 -17.71 -25.62
C SER A 286 -16.50 -16.34 -26.10
N PRO A 287 -17.39 -15.32 -26.23
CA PRO A 287 -16.98 -13.94 -26.50
C PRO A 287 -16.03 -13.34 -25.46
N LEU A 288 -15.95 -13.94 -24.26
CA LEU A 288 -15.00 -13.53 -23.24
C LEU A 288 -13.54 -13.90 -23.61
N GLY A 289 -13.34 -14.91 -24.47
CA GLY A 289 -12.02 -15.32 -24.93
C GLY A 289 -11.33 -14.26 -25.80
N SER A 290 -12.08 -13.52 -26.63
CA SER A 290 -11.51 -12.46 -27.47
C SER A 290 -11.02 -11.27 -26.64
N ILE A 291 -11.68 -10.96 -25.53
CA ILE A 291 -11.25 -9.91 -24.59
C ILE A 291 -9.90 -10.28 -23.96
N VAL A 292 -9.71 -11.56 -23.62
CA VAL A 292 -8.44 -12.04 -23.06
C VAL A 292 -7.32 -11.94 -24.10
N SER A 293 -7.56 -12.32 -25.36
CA SER A 293 -6.54 -12.21 -26.42
C SER A 293 -6.18 -10.75 -26.73
N GLU A 294 -7.17 -9.86 -26.89
CA GLU A 294 -6.94 -8.44 -27.20
C GLU A 294 -6.05 -7.76 -26.15
N ARG A 295 -6.09 -8.22 -24.90
CA ARG A 295 -5.25 -7.73 -23.81
C ARG A 295 -3.86 -8.35 -23.74
N PHE A 296 -3.69 -9.59 -24.19
CA PHE A 296 -2.35 -10.15 -24.35
C PHE A 296 -1.57 -9.37 -25.41
N ASP A 297 -2.25 -8.93 -26.46
CA ASP A 297 -1.65 -8.17 -27.56
C ASP A 297 -1.38 -6.70 -27.19
N ASN A 298 -2.06 -6.15 -26.17
CA ASN A 298 -1.97 -4.74 -25.75
C ASN A 298 -1.60 -4.56 -24.27
N GLN A 299 -0.43 -5.06 -23.87
CA GLN A 299 0.03 -4.93 -22.48
C GLN A 299 0.29 -3.46 -22.10
N HIS A 300 -0.31 -3.02 -21.00
CA HIS A 300 -0.10 -1.67 -20.48
C HIS A 300 1.28 -1.50 -19.84
N SER A 301 1.83 -0.29 -19.97
CA SER A 301 3.13 0.11 -19.43
C SER A 301 3.23 -0.21 -17.93
N ASN A 302 4.01 -1.26 -17.63
CA ASN A 302 4.36 -1.62 -16.27
C ASN A 302 5.45 -0.68 -15.72
N GLU A 303 6.11 0.08 -16.60
CA GLU A 303 7.25 0.96 -16.31
C GLU A 303 6.87 2.04 -15.30
N ARG A 304 5.74 2.76 -15.52
CA ARG A 304 5.25 3.78 -14.57
C ARG A 304 4.93 3.21 -13.19
N ARG A 305 4.45 1.97 -13.12
CA ARG A 305 4.19 1.32 -11.84
C ARG A 305 5.49 0.95 -11.15
N SER A 306 6.45 0.35 -11.86
CA SER A 306 7.76 0.03 -11.28
C SER A 306 8.48 1.29 -10.78
N GLU A 307 8.39 2.39 -11.52
CA GLU A 307 9.02 3.66 -11.15
C GLU A 307 8.41 4.26 -9.86
N LEU A 308 7.08 4.21 -9.72
CA LEU A 308 6.40 4.60 -8.48
C LEU A 308 6.87 3.77 -7.28
N LEU A 309 7.04 2.45 -7.48
CA LEU A 309 7.47 1.54 -6.41
C LEU A 309 8.91 1.82 -5.99
N VAL A 310 9.82 2.01 -6.95
CA VAL A 310 11.22 2.36 -6.68
C VAL A 310 11.29 3.69 -5.92
N THR A 311 10.59 4.71 -6.40
CA THR A 311 10.53 6.03 -5.76
C THR A 311 9.97 5.94 -4.33
N THR A 312 8.91 5.14 -4.13
CA THR A 312 8.32 4.90 -2.79
C THR A 312 9.34 4.29 -1.82
N VAL A 313 10.12 3.29 -2.26
CA VAL A 313 11.11 2.63 -1.40
C VAL A 313 12.30 3.53 -1.14
N ASN A 314 12.83 4.22 -2.16
CA ASN A 314 13.96 5.14 -2.01
C ASN A 314 13.61 6.30 -1.08
N SER A 315 12.46 6.95 -1.30
CA SER A 315 11.96 8.03 -0.44
C SER A 315 11.83 7.60 1.02
N ALA A 316 11.31 6.40 1.27
CA ALA A 316 11.24 5.84 2.62
C ALA A 316 12.62 5.54 3.22
N ALA A 317 13.53 4.95 2.44
CA ALA A 317 14.86 4.55 2.90
C ALA A 317 15.78 5.75 3.19
N GLU A 318 15.71 6.79 2.37
CA GLU A 318 16.52 8.00 2.48
C GLU A 318 15.95 8.96 3.54
N GLY A 319 14.63 9.14 3.56
CA GLY A 319 13.99 10.13 4.43
C GLY A 319 13.58 9.61 5.81
N SER A 320 13.00 8.40 5.93
CA SER A 320 12.52 7.87 7.22
C SER A 320 12.57 6.34 7.31
N PRO A 321 13.77 5.74 7.30
CA PRO A 321 13.91 4.27 7.19
C PRO A 321 13.38 3.52 8.41
N VAL A 322 13.42 4.14 9.59
CA VAL A 322 13.05 3.47 10.86
C VAL A 322 11.54 3.51 11.08
N VAL A 323 10.92 4.68 11.01
CA VAL A 323 9.51 4.88 11.41
C VAL A 323 8.56 5.22 10.26
N GLY A 324 9.07 5.56 9.08
CA GLY A 324 8.27 5.97 7.93
C GLY A 324 7.61 7.34 8.10
N PHE A 325 6.71 7.69 7.18
CA PHE A 325 6.03 8.99 7.11
C PHE A 325 4.58 8.98 7.66
N GLY A 326 4.14 7.88 8.27
CA GLY A 326 2.82 7.72 8.89
C GLY A 326 1.66 7.57 7.90
N SER A 327 1.72 8.22 6.74
CA SER A 327 0.70 8.19 5.69
C SER A 327 1.32 8.33 4.30
N THR A 328 0.51 8.31 3.26
CA THR A 328 0.91 8.51 1.86
C THR A 328 1.33 9.97 1.58
N ARG A 329 2.04 10.18 0.47
CA ARG A 329 2.47 11.51 -0.01
C ARG A 329 2.25 11.65 -1.51
N ASP A 330 1.75 12.79 -1.94
CA ASP A 330 1.57 13.05 -3.37
C ASP A 330 2.94 13.22 -4.03
N VAL A 331 3.13 12.61 -5.19
CA VAL A 331 4.39 12.66 -5.94
C VAL A 331 4.58 14.06 -6.51
N GLN A 332 5.81 14.57 -6.47
CA GLN A 332 6.14 15.83 -7.13
C GLN A 332 6.15 15.63 -8.65
N GLY A 333 5.19 16.27 -9.35
CA GLY A 333 5.07 16.16 -10.80
C GLY A 333 4.56 14.79 -11.28
N SER A 334 5.00 14.39 -12.46
CA SER A 334 4.75 13.08 -13.07
C SER A 334 6.04 12.40 -13.52
N PHE A 335 6.01 11.09 -13.78
CA PHE A 335 7.18 10.34 -14.28
C PHE A 335 7.68 10.81 -15.67
N ALA A 336 6.84 11.51 -16.43
CA ALA A 336 7.22 12.08 -17.71
C ALA A 336 7.65 13.54 -17.60
N SER A 337 7.25 14.24 -16.54
CA SER A 337 7.47 15.67 -16.40
C SER A 337 7.32 16.16 -14.96
N ILE A 338 8.23 16.99 -14.47
CA ILE A 338 8.19 17.64 -13.15
C ILE A 338 6.99 18.59 -12.97
N ALA A 339 6.41 19.06 -14.08
CA ALA A 339 5.19 19.88 -14.11
C ALA A 339 3.95 19.05 -14.47
N GLY A 340 4.12 17.76 -14.73
CA GLY A 340 3.03 16.86 -15.07
C GLY A 340 2.07 16.68 -13.90
N GLY A 341 0.78 16.65 -14.22
CA GLY A 341 -0.31 16.49 -13.26
C GLY A 341 -1.58 16.09 -13.98
N GLY A 342 -2.64 15.77 -13.22
CA GLY A 342 -3.94 15.48 -13.79
C GLY A 342 -4.55 16.73 -14.44
N THR A 343 -4.98 16.61 -15.69
CA THR A 343 -5.78 17.65 -16.36
C THR A 343 -7.22 17.18 -16.51
N PRO A 344 -8.21 18.08 -16.75
CA PRO A 344 -9.58 17.66 -17.06
C PRO A 344 -9.65 16.73 -18.29
N SER A 345 -8.72 16.90 -19.25
CA SER A 345 -8.61 16.06 -20.45
C SER A 345 -7.85 14.75 -20.21
N CYS A 346 -6.98 14.68 -19.20
CA CYS A 346 -6.26 13.46 -18.80
C CYS A 346 -6.12 13.38 -17.26
N PRO A 347 -7.16 12.98 -16.53
CA PRO A 347 -7.03 12.73 -15.09
C PRO A 347 -6.03 11.62 -14.78
N ALA A 348 -5.89 10.63 -15.67
CA ALA A 348 -4.94 9.52 -15.55
C ALA A 348 -3.46 9.92 -15.75
N CYS A 349 -3.19 11.19 -16.07
CA CYS A 349 -1.84 11.73 -16.14
C CYS A 349 -1.29 12.10 -14.76
N GLU A 350 -2.16 12.20 -13.74
CA GLU A 350 -1.74 12.35 -12.35
C GLU A 350 -1.08 11.06 -11.85
N VAL A 351 0.07 11.20 -11.19
CA VAL A 351 0.76 10.06 -10.60
C VAL A 351 0.11 9.72 -9.26
N PRO A 352 -0.24 8.44 -9.01
CA PRO A 352 -0.77 8.03 -7.72
C PRO A 352 0.21 8.34 -6.58
N PRO A 353 -0.28 8.65 -5.36
CA PRO A 353 0.58 8.98 -4.23
C PRO A 353 1.59 7.88 -3.89
N LEU A 354 2.77 8.26 -3.36
CA LEU A 354 3.75 7.35 -2.75
C LEU A 354 3.10 6.51 -1.65
N GLY A 355 3.45 5.23 -1.62
CA GLY A 355 2.84 4.25 -0.74
C GLY A 355 1.45 3.77 -1.19
N THR A 356 1.12 3.88 -2.48
CA THR A 356 -0.08 3.27 -3.08
C THR A 356 0.30 2.08 -3.98
N GLN A 357 -0.65 1.56 -4.79
CA GLN A 357 -0.44 0.40 -5.70
C GLN A 357 -0.01 -0.92 -5.03
N GLY A 358 -0.13 -1.03 -3.71
CA GLY A 358 0.10 -2.26 -2.96
C GLY A 358 0.25 -1.97 -1.47
N HIS A 359 -0.32 -2.84 -0.63
CA HIS A 359 -0.31 -2.65 0.81
C HIS A 359 1.09 -2.80 1.41
N LEU A 360 1.98 -3.60 0.81
CA LEU A 360 3.37 -3.70 1.25
C LEU A 360 4.11 -2.37 1.06
N TRP A 361 3.89 -1.71 -0.07
CA TRP A 361 4.50 -0.42 -0.41
C TRP A 361 3.98 0.69 0.49
N PHE A 362 2.67 0.67 0.79
CA PHE A 362 2.10 1.50 1.84
C PHE A 362 2.83 1.29 3.16
N VAL A 363 3.02 0.03 3.57
CA VAL A 363 3.62 -0.27 4.87
C VAL A 363 5.09 0.15 4.95
N VAL A 364 5.86 -0.07 3.88
CA VAL A 364 7.25 0.40 3.78
C VAL A 364 7.32 1.92 3.89
N PHE A 365 6.46 2.63 3.17
CA PHE A 365 6.45 4.09 3.16
C PHE A 365 5.97 4.72 4.46
N ALA A 366 4.84 4.24 4.98
CA ALA A 366 4.16 4.84 6.13
C ALA A 366 4.72 4.35 7.47
N GLN A 367 5.25 3.12 7.56
CA GLN A 367 5.79 2.57 8.82
C GLN A 367 7.30 2.26 8.75
N GLY A 368 7.97 2.61 7.66
CA GLY A 368 9.41 2.37 7.48
C GLY A 368 9.75 0.87 7.35
N LEU A 369 11.04 0.58 7.19
CA LEU A 369 11.55 -0.77 7.02
C LEU A 369 11.33 -1.64 8.27
N VAL A 370 11.41 -1.03 9.45
CA VAL A 370 11.23 -1.73 10.73
C VAL A 370 9.77 -2.12 10.96
N GLY A 371 8.84 -1.20 10.69
CA GLY A 371 7.41 -1.50 10.75
C GLY A 371 7.00 -2.56 9.72
N ALA A 372 7.53 -2.47 8.50
CA ALA A 372 7.34 -3.47 7.46
C ALA A 372 7.85 -4.85 7.88
N LEU A 373 9.00 -4.93 8.53
CA LEU A 373 9.53 -6.18 9.07
C LEU A 373 8.55 -6.83 10.06
N PHE A 374 7.98 -6.07 11.01
CA PHE A 374 7.00 -6.61 11.96
C PHE A 374 5.73 -7.11 11.28
N PHE A 375 5.23 -6.33 10.31
CA PHE A 375 4.05 -6.68 9.54
C PHE A 375 4.24 -8.00 8.77
N VAL A 376 5.31 -8.10 7.97
CA VAL A 376 5.62 -9.29 7.16
C VAL A 376 5.87 -10.50 8.07
N THR A 377 6.65 -10.31 9.14
CA THR A 377 6.97 -11.41 10.08
C THR A 377 5.71 -12.01 10.70
N TYR A 378 4.70 -11.19 11.03
CA TYR A 378 3.44 -11.67 11.57
C TYR A 378 2.69 -12.57 10.57
N PHE A 379 2.48 -12.12 9.33
CA PHE A 379 1.72 -12.89 8.34
C PHE A 379 2.47 -14.11 7.84
N THR A 380 3.79 -14.02 7.65
CA THR A 380 4.62 -15.18 7.33
C THR A 380 4.56 -16.19 8.47
N GLY A 381 4.66 -15.76 9.73
CA GLY A 381 4.51 -16.64 10.89
C GLY A 381 3.14 -17.32 10.95
N ALA A 382 2.06 -16.60 10.65
CA ALA A 382 0.72 -17.16 10.58
C ALA A 382 0.58 -18.19 9.44
N LEU A 383 1.17 -17.93 8.27
CA LEU A 383 1.18 -18.85 7.13
C LEU A 383 1.92 -20.13 7.49
N LEU A 384 3.16 -20.02 7.98
CA LEU A 384 3.98 -21.17 8.39
C LEU A 384 3.26 -22.02 9.45
N ALA A 385 2.51 -21.40 10.35
CA ALA A 385 1.71 -22.11 11.35
C ALA A 385 0.53 -22.88 10.76
N SER A 386 -0.02 -22.48 9.60
CA SER A 386 -1.16 -23.16 8.94
C SER A 386 -0.75 -24.08 7.78
N LEU A 387 0.50 -24.02 7.29
CA LEU A 387 0.97 -24.80 6.13
C LEU A 387 0.77 -26.31 6.26
N ARG A 388 0.73 -26.84 7.49
CA ARG A 388 0.50 -28.27 7.74
C ARG A 388 -0.89 -28.75 7.30
N CYS A 389 -1.85 -27.84 7.16
CA CYS A 389 -3.17 -28.12 6.60
C CYS A 389 -3.87 -29.35 7.24
N ARG A 390 -3.78 -29.50 8.56
CA ARG A 390 -4.35 -30.63 9.30
C ARG A 390 -5.88 -30.57 9.34
N THR A 391 -6.43 -29.36 9.35
CA THR A 391 -7.87 -29.13 9.41
C THR A 391 -8.34 -28.17 8.34
N ILE A 392 -9.66 -28.10 8.14
CA ILE A 392 -10.28 -27.22 7.15
C ILE A 392 -9.96 -25.76 7.46
N THR A 393 -9.92 -25.36 8.73
CA THR A 393 -9.55 -23.99 9.12
C THR A 393 -8.09 -23.67 8.81
N GLU A 394 -7.18 -24.63 8.95
CA GLU A 394 -5.78 -24.45 8.52
C GLU A 394 -5.66 -24.36 6.99
N VAL A 395 -6.40 -25.19 6.24
CA VAL A 395 -6.45 -25.09 4.77
C VAL A 395 -6.97 -23.72 4.34
N LEU A 396 -8.07 -23.24 4.93
CA LEU A 396 -8.62 -21.91 4.67
C LEU A 396 -7.60 -20.81 4.96
N ALA A 397 -6.97 -20.84 6.14
CA ALA A 397 -5.95 -19.84 6.49
C ALA A 397 -4.77 -19.86 5.53
N THR A 398 -4.28 -21.05 5.14
CA THR A 398 -3.18 -21.17 4.18
C THR A 398 -3.53 -20.58 2.83
N VAL A 399 -4.67 -20.95 2.23
CA VAL A 399 -5.08 -20.39 0.93
C VAL A 399 -5.28 -18.88 1.00
N VAL A 400 -5.97 -18.40 2.03
CA VAL A 400 -6.23 -16.97 2.24
C VAL A 400 -4.92 -16.19 2.46
N LEU A 401 -3.95 -16.73 3.18
CA LEU A 401 -2.66 -16.10 3.41
C LEU A 401 -1.75 -16.15 2.17
N LEU A 402 -1.84 -17.19 1.34
CA LEU A 402 -1.17 -17.25 0.04
C LEU A 402 -1.73 -16.18 -0.90
N PHE A 403 -3.05 -16.04 -0.96
CA PHE A 403 -3.71 -14.97 -1.72
C PHE A 403 -3.31 -13.61 -1.20
N PHE A 404 -3.40 -13.40 0.12
CA PHE A 404 -3.01 -12.15 0.75
C PHE A 404 -1.55 -11.79 0.46
N GLY A 405 -0.63 -12.74 0.57
CA GLY A 405 0.79 -12.54 0.26
C GLY A 405 1.03 -12.05 -1.17
N LEU A 406 0.32 -12.61 -2.15
CA LEU A 406 0.36 -12.12 -3.53
C LEU A 406 -0.28 -10.73 -3.68
N GLN A 407 -1.41 -10.51 -3.01
CA GLN A 407 -2.14 -9.25 -3.07
C GLN A 407 -1.40 -8.09 -2.41
N LEU A 408 -0.54 -8.33 -1.42
CA LEU A 408 0.26 -7.29 -0.76
C LEU A 408 1.07 -6.42 -1.74
N PHE A 409 1.46 -6.97 -2.89
CA PHE A 409 2.26 -6.27 -3.90
C PHE A 409 1.43 -5.45 -4.90
N VAL A 410 0.12 -5.72 -5.00
CA VAL A 410 -0.72 -5.21 -6.10
C VAL A 410 -1.97 -4.46 -5.60
N TYR A 411 -2.48 -4.80 -4.41
CA TYR A 411 -3.70 -4.23 -3.85
C TYR A 411 -3.44 -3.53 -2.53
N ASP A 412 -4.21 -2.47 -2.27
CA ASP A 412 -4.45 -2.06 -0.89
C ASP A 412 -5.47 -3.01 -0.26
N THR A 413 -5.02 -3.74 0.74
CA THR A 413 -5.79 -4.80 1.40
C THR A 413 -6.35 -4.36 2.75
N LEU A 414 -6.17 -3.11 3.15
CA LEU A 414 -6.79 -2.61 4.37
C LEU A 414 -8.32 -2.52 4.22
N GLY A 415 -9.05 -2.84 5.28
CA GLY A 415 -10.51 -2.87 5.26
C GLY A 415 -11.06 -4.30 5.35
N ILE A 416 -12.09 -4.58 4.55
CA ILE A 416 -12.70 -5.92 4.45
C ILE A 416 -11.70 -7.00 4.05
N PRO A 417 -10.74 -6.81 3.12
CA PRO A 417 -9.77 -7.84 2.80
C PRO A 417 -8.95 -8.29 4.02
N LEU A 418 -8.35 -7.35 4.76
CA LEU A 418 -7.60 -7.65 5.98
C LEU A 418 -8.48 -8.29 7.06
N LEU A 419 -9.75 -7.86 7.17
CA LEU A 419 -10.71 -8.48 8.08
C LEU A 419 -10.91 -9.97 7.76
N LEU A 420 -11.08 -10.35 6.49
CA LEU A 420 -11.20 -11.75 6.06
C LEU A 420 -9.95 -12.56 6.43
N VAL A 421 -8.77 -12.00 6.20
CA VAL A 421 -7.48 -12.62 6.56
C VAL A 421 -7.39 -12.84 8.07
N MET A 422 -7.73 -11.82 8.88
CA MET A 422 -7.71 -11.92 10.33
C MET A 422 -8.73 -12.94 10.88
N VAL A 423 -9.90 -13.06 10.27
CA VAL A 423 -10.86 -14.12 10.62
C VAL A 423 -10.27 -15.50 10.29
N ALA A 424 -9.62 -15.67 9.13
CA ALA A 424 -8.99 -16.93 8.74
C ALA A 424 -7.91 -17.35 9.76
N ILE A 425 -7.00 -16.44 10.11
CA ILE A 425 -5.95 -16.66 11.12
C ILE A 425 -6.59 -17.00 12.47
N GLY A 426 -7.60 -16.25 12.91
CA GLY A 426 -8.29 -16.49 14.17
C GLY A 426 -8.95 -17.86 14.24
N LEU A 427 -9.59 -18.31 13.14
CA LEU A 427 -10.21 -19.63 13.05
C LEU A 427 -9.19 -20.76 13.12
N ALA A 428 -8.08 -20.65 12.37
CA ALA A 428 -7.00 -21.65 12.38
C ALA A 428 -6.35 -21.73 13.76
N TRP A 429 -6.01 -20.60 14.36
CA TRP A 429 -5.40 -20.56 15.68
C TRP A 429 -6.32 -21.15 16.77
N ARG A 430 -7.62 -20.84 16.72
CA ARG A 430 -8.63 -21.39 17.66
C ARG A 430 -8.71 -22.92 17.59
N ASP A 431 -8.48 -23.51 16.42
CA ASP A 431 -8.47 -24.95 16.21
C ASP A 431 -7.14 -25.59 16.69
N GLN A 432 -6.02 -24.98 16.34
CA GLN A 432 -4.68 -25.43 16.75
C GLN A 432 -4.48 -25.44 18.26
N SER A 433 -5.00 -24.42 18.95
CA SER A 433 -4.83 -24.29 20.40
C SER A 433 -5.51 -25.43 21.16
N ARG A 434 -6.57 -26.02 20.60
CA ARG A 434 -7.25 -27.17 21.21
C ARG A 434 -6.59 -28.50 20.93
N GLN A 435 -6.04 -28.71 19.72
CA GLN A 435 -5.27 -29.93 19.44
C GLN A 435 -4.07 -30.06 20.39
N ALA A 436 -3.45 -28.93 20.73
CA ALA A 436 -2.36 -28.87 21.70
C ALA A 436 -2.78 -29.06 23.16
N ASP A 437 -4.07 -28.89 23.50
CA ASP A 437 -4.60 -29.23 24.84
C ASP A 437 -4.92 -30.73 24.95
N SER A 438 -5.25 -31.40 23.83
CA SER A 438 -5.56 -32.83 23.79
C SER A 438 -4.31 -33.73 23.72
N GLU A 439 -3.24 -33.28 23.06
CA GLU A 439 -1.91 -33.90 23.14
C GLU A 439 -1.14 -33.20 24.26
N VAL A 440 -0.80 -33.86 25.37
CA VAL A 440 -0.11 -33.26 26.53
C VAL A 440 1.26 -32.67 26.12
N VAL A 441 1.24 -31.44 25.61
CA VAL A 441 2.38 -30.58 25.34
C VAL A 441 2.00 -29.23 25.91
N LEU A 442 2.56 -28.89 27.07
CA LEU A 442 2.43 -27.59 27.74
C LEU A 442 2.91 -26.44 26.82
N PHE A 443 2.13 -26.09 25.80
CA PHE A 443 2.32 -24.85 25.09
C PHE A 443 1.89 -23.73 26.02
N ARG A 444 2.86 -22.94 26.48
CA ARG A 444 2.62 -21.80 27.35
C ARG A 444 1.87 -20.72 26.56
N VAL A 445 0.54 -20.80 26.61
CA VAL A 445 -0.39 -19.83 26.05
C VAL A 445 -0.05 -18.44 26.57
N THR A 446 0.10 -17.45 25.67
CA THR A 446 0.35 -16.06 26.09
C THR A 446 -0.99 -15.35 26.18
N THR A 447 -1.39 -14.99 27.40
CA THR A 447 -2.58 -14.15 27.62
C THR A 447 -2.19 -12.68 27.63
N VAL A 448 -3.15 -11.79 27.37
CA VAL A 448 -2.99 -10.34 27.54
C VAL A 448 -2.53 -10.02 28.96
N THR A 449 -3.13 -10.63 29.98
CA THR A 449 -2.73 -10.44 31.38
C THR A 449 -1.27 -10.87 31.63
N SER A 450 -0.82 -11.97 31.02
CA SER A 450 0.57 -12.41 31.14
C SER A 450 1.55 -11.49 30.41
N LEU A 451 1.13 -10.89 29.28
CA LEU A 451 1.94 -9.93 28.54
C LEU A 451 2.09 -8.63 29.33
N LEU A 452 0.98 -8.09 29.84
CA LEU A 452 0.98 -6.89 30.68
C LEU A 452 1.80 -7.11 31.95
N ALA A 453 1.67 -8.26 32.61
CA ALA A 453 2.49 -8.60 33.78
C ALA A 453 3.99 -8.67 33.44
N ARG A 454 4.37 -9.15 32.25
CA ARG A 454 5.77 -9.14 31.79
C ARG A 454 6.31 -7.74 31.55
N VAL A 455 5.50 -6.88 30.91
CA VAL A 455 5.82 -5.47 30.68
C VAL A 455 5.98 -4.76 32.03
N ALA A 456 5.03 -4.94 32.96
CA ALA A 456 5.08 -4.38 34.30
C ALA A 456 6.30 -4.85 35.10
N GLY A 457 6.66 -6.14 35.00
CA GLY A 457 7.86 -6.70 35.62
C GLY A 457 9.18 -6.12 35.08
N HIS A 458 9.17 -5.56 33.87
CA HIS A 458 10.31 -4.91 33.24
C HIS A 458 10.06 -3.40 33.04
N ARG A 459 9.18 -2.78 33.86
CA ARG A 459 8.76 -1.38 33.69
C ARG A 459 9.91 -0.40 33.50
N ARG A 460 11.04 -0.62 34.19
CA ARG A 460 12.23 0.21 34.08
C ARG A 460 12.75 0.30 32.64
N TRP A 461 12.71 -0.79 31.89
CA TRP A 461 13.13 -0.81 30.49
C TRP A 461 12.11 -0.11 29.60
N TRP A 462 10.82 -0.33 29.84
CA TRP A 462 9.72 0.30 29.09
C TRP A 462 9.57 1.80 29.34
N VAL A 463 10.22 2.36 30.36
CA VAL A 463 10.28 3.80 30.62
C VAL A 463 11.65 4.36 30.23
N ALA A 464 12.74 3.80 30.76
CA ALA A 464 14.07 4.37 30.60
C ALA A 464 14.61 4.25 29.17
N ALA A 465 14.43 3.11 28.49
CA ALA A 465 14.99 2.95 27.15
C ALA A 465 14.27 3.85 26.11
N PRO A 466 12.93 3.92 26.06
CA PRO A 466 12.21 4.90 25.24
C PRO A 466 12.60 6.35 25.56
N ALA A 467 12.67 6.73 26.85
CA ALA A 467 13.01 8.10 27.24
C ALA A 467 14.45 8.50 26.86
N LEU A 468 15.43 7.62 27.12
CA LEU A 468 16.82 7.86 26.78
C LEU A 468 17.04 7.91 25.26
N ALA A 469 16.40 7.01 24.51
CA ALA A 469 16.52 6.98 23.06
C ALA A 469 15.78 8.16 22.39
N LEU A 470 14.64 8.59 22.94
CA LEU A 470 13.97 9.83 22.54
C LEU A 470 14.87 11.04 22.81
N ALA A 471 15.45 11.16 24.00
CA ALA A 471 16.37 12.25 24.33
C ALA A 471 17.60 12.25 23.41
N ALA A 472 18.18 11.09 23.14
CA ALA A 472 19.28 10.96 22.18
C ALA A 472 18.85 11.39 20.76
N GLY A 473 17.65 11.00 20.32
CA GLY A 473 17.08 11.44 19.04
C GLY A 473 16.91 12.97 18.97
N LEU A 474 16.36 13.58 20.02
CA LEU A 474 16.19 15.04 20.09
C LEU A 474 17.54 15.78 20.13
N VAL A 475 18.54 15.25 20.84
CA VAL A 475 19.90 15.80 20.84
C VAL A 475 20.52 15.68 19.45
N LEU A 476 20.39 14.55 18.77
CA LEU A 476 20.89 14.38 17.40
C LEU A 476 20.20 15.33 16.41
N ALA A 477 18.91 15.62 16.60
CA ALA A 477 18.19 16.63 15.84
C ALA A 477 18.72 18.05 16.13
N ALA A 478 18.93 18.40 17.40
CA ALA A 478 19.48 19.69 17.80
C ALA A 478 20.94 19.92 17.35
N LEU A 479 21.69 18.84 17.13
CA LEU A 479 23.05 18.88 16.59
C LEU A 479 23.09 18.98 15.05
N GLN A 480 21.94 18.88 14.37
CA GLN A 480 21.91 19.12 12.93
C GLN A 480 22.22 20.59 12.65
N PRO A 481 23.07 20.90 11.67
CA PRO A 481 23.35 22.29 11.31
C PRO A 481 22.04 22.97 10.85
N PRO A 482 21.83 24.26 11.21
CA PRO A 482 20.67 25.00 10.74
C PRO A 482 20.68 25.02 9.21
N ARG A 483 19.49 24.84 8.64
CA ARG A 483 19.28 24.87 7.19
C ARG A 483 18.23 25.92 6.91
N HIS A 484 18.58 26.87 6.07
CA HIS A 484 17.69 27.90 5.59
C HIS A 484 17.33 27.58 4.14
N GLU A 485 16.04 27.53 3.84
CA GLU A 485 15.55 27.29 2.50
C GLU A 485 14.96 28.58 1.94
N SER A 486 15.48 29.02 0.81
CA SER A 486 14.93 30.14 0.03
C SER A 486 14.31 29.62 -1.26
N GLN A 487 13.22 30.25 -1.71
CA GLN A 487 12.50 29.83 -2.91
C GLN A 487 12.26 30.98 -3.87
N GLN A 488 12.61 30.77 -5.14
CA GLN A 488 12.35 31.70 -6.23
C GLN A 488 11.47 31.03 -7.28
N ALA A 489 10.27 31.57 -7.50
CA ALA A 489 9.39 31.12 -8.57
C ALA A 489 9.69 31.91 -9.86
N ILE A 490 9.66 31.23 -11.00
CA ILE A 490 9.93 31.82 -12.31
C ILE A 490 8.79 31.42 -13.25
N LEU A 491 8.12 32.41 -13.83
CA LEU A 491 7.15 32.20 -14.90
C LEU A 491 7.89 32.14 -16.24
N LEU A 492 7.82 30.98 -16.90
CA LEU A 492 8.43 30.80 -18.21
C LEU A 492 7.57 31.48 -19.28
N LYS A 493 8.19 32.37 -20.06
CA LYS A 493 7.59 32.89 -21.29
C LYS A 493 7.71 31.86 -22.41
N GLU A 494 6.73 31.84 -23.29
CA GLU A 494 6.70 30.96 -24.45
C GLU A 494 7.99 31.09 -25.25
N ALA A 495 8.64 29.95 -25.50
CA ALA A 495 9.72 29.90 -26.46
C ALA A 495 9.10 30.10 -27.84
N PRO A 496 9.52 31.10 -28.62
CA PRO A 496 8.95 31.32 -29.93
C PRO A 496 9.22 30.12 -30.86
N SER A 497 8.18 29.70 -31.58
CA SER A 497 8.14 28.48 -32.38
C SER A 497 8.88 28.65 -33.70
N TYR A 498 10.16 28.26 -33.78
CA TYR A 498 10.96 28.34 -35.02
C TYR A 498 11.38 26.97 -35.59
N LEU A 499 10.43 26.06 -35.81
CA LEU A 499 10.72 24.76 -36.43
C LEU A 499 9.81 24.52 -37.65
N PRO A 500 10.36 24.46 -38.89
CA PRO A 500 9.78 23.71 -39.99
C PRO A 500 10.46 22.34 -40.15
N ALA A 501 9.72 21.36 -40.68
CA ALA A 501 10.21 20.02 -40.95
C ALA A 501 11.17 19.99 -42.15
N ALA A 502 12.01 18.95 -42.21
CA ALA A 502 12.99 18.73 -43.27
C ALA A 502 12.38 18.55 -44.68
N ASP A 503 11.06 18.37 -44.79
CA ASP A 503 10.38 17.98 -46.03
C ASP A 503 9.32 19.00 -46.53
N GLY A 504 9.38 20.26 -46.10
CA GLY A 504 8.47 21.32 -46.59
C GLY A 504 7.03 21.24 -46.04
N GLY A 505 6.77 20.35 -45.08
CA GLY A 505 5.54 20.35 -44.28
C GLY A 505 5.69 21.14 -42.97
N VAL A 506 4.64 21.83 -42.56
CA VAL A 506 4.52 22.44 -41.22
C VAL A 506 4.26 21.30 -40.21
N GLU A 507 5.31 20.68 -39.68
CA GLU A 507 5.16 19.85 -38.48
C GLU A 507 4.95 20.79 -37.28
N SER A 508 4.00 20.45 -36.41
CA SER A 508 3.60 21.33 -35.30
C SER A 508 4.77 21.62 -34.35
N PRO A 509 4.90 22.87 -33.84
CA PRO A 509 6.00 23.25 -32.95
C PRO A 509 6.12 22.32 -31.75
N ARG A 510 7.32 21.81 -31.47
CA ARG A 510 7.60 21.15 -30.17
C ARG A 510 7.91 22.25 -29.15
N GLU A 511 6.97 22.53 -28.26
CA GLU A 511 7.21 23.37 -27.10
C GLU A 511 8.42 22.85 -26.29
N THR A 512 9.28 23.76 -25.83
CA THR A 512 10.32 23.40 -24.86
C THR A 512 9.62 23.03 -23.56
N THR A 513 9.73 21.76 -23.15
CA THR A 513 9.04 21.27 -21.96
C THR A 513 9.64 21.89 -20.70
N VAL A 514 8.84 22.01 -19.64
CA VAL A 514 9.30 22.49 -18.33
C VAL A 514 10.48 21.64 -17.81
N ASP A 515 10.56 20.37 -18.19
CA ASP A 515 11.69 19.49 -17.87
C ASP A 515 12.98 19.87 -18.58
N THR A 516 12.89 20.28 -19.85
CA THR A 516 14.05 20.76 -20.60
C THR A 516 14.58 22.05 -19.97
N GLU A 517 13.67 22.90 -19.50
CA GLU A 517 14.00 24.12 -18.77
C GLU A 517 14.63 23.82 -17.40
N ALA A 518 14.11 22.85 -16.66
CA ALA A 518 14.72 22.40 -15.40
C ALA A 518 16.11 21.78 -15.59
N ALA A 519 16.32 21.02 -16.67
CA ALA A 519 17.64 20.53 -17.04
C ALA A 519 18.61 21.68 -17.37
N LEU A 520 18.12 22.75 -18.00
CA LEU A 520 18.91 23.96 -18.26
C LEU A 520 19.26 24.69 -16.95
N VAL A 521 18.39 24.72 -15.96
CA VAL A 521 18.72 25.21 -14.60
C VAL A 521 19.88 24.39 -14.01
N MET A 522 19.81 23.06 -14.09
CA MET A 522 20.82 22.16 -13.52
C MET A 522 22.12 22.07 -14.32
N ALA A 523 22.16 22.69 -15.51
CA ALA A 523 23.29 22.67 -16.41
C ALA A 523 24.53 23.34 -15.79
N GLU A 524 25.69 22.82 -16.14
CA GLU A 524 26.99 23.30 -15.65
C GLU A 524 27.23 24.79 -15.92
N ARG A 525 26.78 25.31 -17.06
CA ARG A 525 26.89 26.74 -17.40
C ARG A 525 26.09 27.62 -16.43
N THR A 526 24.85 27.23 -16.14
CA THR A 526 23.95 27.94 -15.23
C THR A 526 24.49 27.91 -13.80
N MET A 527 24.92 26.74 -13.33
CA MET A 527 25.53 26.59 -12.00
C MET A 527 26.80 27.44 -11.84
N ARG A 528 27.70 27.45 -12.83
CA ARG A 528 28.88 28.32 -12.83
C ARG A 528 28.53 29.81 -12.82
N GLY A 529 27.50 30.21 -13.57
CA GLY A 529 27.02 31.59 -13.58
C GLY A 529 26.49 32.01 -12.20
N ALA A 530 25.77 31.11 -11.52
CA ALA A 530 25.18 31.37 -10.20
C ALA A 530 26.24 31.53 -9.10
N VAL A 531 27.36 30.80 -9.17
CA VAL A 531 28.47 30.86 -8.19
C VAL A 531 29.66 31.72 -8.65
N ALA A 532 29.51 32.47 -9.74
CA ALA A 532 30.58 33.27 -10.29
C ALA A 532 31.05 34.32 -9.25
N GLY A 533 32.30 34.22 -8.81
CA GLY A 533 32.88 35.15 -7.83
C GLY A 533 32.60 34.82 -6.36
N THR A 534 31.89 33.73 -6.03
CA THR A 534 31.61 33.33 -4.63
C THR A 534 32.63 32.33 -4.07
N GLY A 535 33.48 31.73 -4.93
CA GLY A 535 34.44 30.70 -4.53
C GLY A 535 33.82 29.31 -4.27
N VAL A 536 32.49 29.17 -4.40
CA VAL A 536 31.77 27.91 -4.26
C VAL A 536 31.91 27.09 -5.55
N ALA A 537 32.16 25.78 -5.43
CA ALA A 537 32.19 24.92 -6.60
C ALA A 537 30.77 24.73 -7.18
N PRO A 538 30.56 24.74 -8.51
CA PRO A 538 29.26 24.49 -9.11
C PRO A 538 28.63 23.15 -8.69
N ALA A 539 29.47 22.16 -8.39
CA ALA A 539 29.04 20.85 -7.88
C ALA A 539 28.41 20.95 -6.47
N ASP A 540 28.90 21.84 -5.61
CA ASP A 540 28.40 22.01 -4.25
C ASP A 540 27.03 22.72 -4.27
N LEU A 541 26.87 23.75 -5.11
CA LEU A 541 25.57 24.38 -5.32
C LEU A 541 24.56 23.36 -5.85
N ARG A 542 24.95 22.55 -6.84
CA ARG A 542 24.07 21.52 -7.44
C ARG A 542 23.51 20.53 -6.41
N GLN A 543 24.26 20.21 -5.35
CA GLN A 543 23.79 19.31 -4.29
C GLN A 543 22.73 19.94 -3.37
N ARG A 544 22.61 21.28 -3.36
CA ARG A 544 21.70 22.04 -2.48
C ARG A 544 20.55 22.71 -3.24
N VAL A 545 20.53 22.57 -4.57
CA VAL A 545 19.46 23.08 -5.44
C VAL A 545 18.42 21.99 -5.68
N ARG A 546 17.16 22.33 -5.47
CA ARG A 546 16.02 21.52 -5.90
C ARG A 546 15.19 22.33 -6.89
N VAL A 547 14.88 21.72 -8.03
CA VAL A 547 14.03 22.31 -9.07
C VAL A 547 12.72 21.55 -9.09
N THR A 548 11.63 22.28 -8.90
CA THR A 548 10.27 21.73 -8.97
C THR A 548 9.42 22.61 -9.90
N ALA A 549 8.20 22.18 -10.19
CA ALA A 549 7.26 22.98 -10.95
C ALA A 549 5.87 22.89 -10.32
N VAL A 550 5.09 23.96 -10.46
CA VAL A 550 3.68 23.92 -10.05
C VAL A 550 2.92 23.08 -11.09
N PRO A 551 2.21 22.01 -10.68
CA PRO A 551 1.56 21.08 -11.61
C PRO A 551 0.65 21.78 -12.62
N SER A 552 0.73 21.37 -13.89
CA SER A 552 -0.05 21.92 -15.00
C SER A 552 0.14 23.43 -15.24
N THR A 553 1.30 23.98 -14.84
CA THR A 553 1.67 25.38 -15.12
C THR A 553 3.05 25.46 -15.79
N ARG A 554 3.42 26.67 -16.24
CA ARG A 554 4.77 27.01 -16.71
C ARG A 554 5.58 27.73 -15.63
N VAL A 555 5.28 27.47 -14.35
CA VAL A 555 5.99 28.06 -13.21
C VAL A 555 6.98 27.04 -12.67
N ILE A 556 8.27 27.35 -12.80
CA ILE A 556 9.36 26.62 -12.16
C ILE A 556 9.63 27.24 -10.80
N VAL A 557 9.85 26.41 -9.78
CA VAL A 557 10.23 26.83 -8.44
C VAL A 557 11.64 26.32 -8.18
N LEU A 558 12.56 27.27 -8.00
CA LEU A 558 13.93 27.02 -7.58
C LEU A 558 13.99 27.09 -6.06
N GLN A 559 14.58 26.08 -5.44
CA GLN A 559 14.80 26.04 -4.01
C GLN A 559 16.29 25.85 -3.74
N VAL A 560 16.87 26.70 -2.89
CA VAL A 560 18.26 26.57 -2.44
C VAL A 560 18.28 26.44 -0.93
N THR A 561 19.05 25.46 -0.45
CA THR A 561 19.28 25.27 0.99
C THR A 561 20.71 25.67 1.36
N ALA A 562 20.89 26.56 2.34
CA ALA A 562 22.20 26.94 2.86
C ALA A 562 22.23 27.00 4.40
N GLY A 563 23.42 27.04 4.98
CA GLY A 563 23.58 27.20 6.44
C GLY A 563 23.23 28.61 6.93
N ASP A 564 23.37 29.60 6.06
CA ASP A 564 23.11 31.02 6.33
C ASP A 564 21.90 31.48 5.46
N PRO A 565 20.94 32.21 6.03
CA PRO A 565 19.76 32.68 5.29
C PRO A 565 20.12 33.63 4.14
N GLN A 566 21.10 34.53 4.32
CA GLN A 566 21.51 35.46 3.27
C GLN A 566 22.15 34.71 2.11
N VAL A 567 22.97 33.70 2.41
CA VAL A 567 23.55 32.85 1.36
C VAL A 567 22.46 32.09 0.60
N ALA A 568 21.42 31.59 1.26
CA ALA A 568 20.32 30.92 0.58
C ALA A 568 19.55 31.86 -0.37
N ASP A 569 19.24 33.07 0.09
CA ASP A 569 18.57 34.10 -0.70
C ASP A 569 19.43 34.57 -1.88
N ASP A 570 20.71 34.88 -1.64
CA ASP A 570 21.64 35.33 -2.67
C ASP A 570 21.87 34.24 -3.72
N GLU A 571 22.08 32.98 -3.31
CA GLU A 571 22.30 31.86 -4.22
C GLU A 571 21.05 31.55 -5.07
N VAL A 572 19.83 31.62 -4.50
CA VAL A 572 18.61 31.35 -5.29
C VAL A 572 18.34 32.45 -6.31
N VAL A 573 18.57 33.72 -5.93
CA VAL A 573 18.42 34.87 -6.83
C VAL A 573 19.48 34.85 -7.92
N ALA A 574 20.74 34.58 -7.57
CA ALA A 574 21.84 34.44 -8.52
C ALA A 574 21.59 33.28 -9.49
N LEU A 575 21.07 32.14 -8.99
CA LEU A 575 20.70 31.00 -9.83
C LEU A 575 19.55 31.34 -10.78
N ALA A 576 18.50 32.02 -10.31
CA ALA A 576 17.40 32.47 -11.15
C ALA A 576 17.87 33.44 -12.25
N GLY A 577 18.75 34.39 -11.91
CA GLY A 577 19.36 35.31 -12.85
C GLY A 577 20.24 34.60 -13.89
N ALA A 578 21.12 33.71 -13.44
CA ALA A 578 22.01 32.92 -14.30
C ALA A 578 21.21 32.03 -15.26
N TYR A 579 20.11 31.42 -14.78
CA TYR A 579 19.21 30.63 -15.60
C TYR A 579 18.53 31.48 -16.68
N LEU A 580 17.93 32.61 -16.32
CA LEU A 580 17.26 33.49 -17.28
C LEU A 580 18.22 34.03 -18.34
N ALA A 581 19.45 34.39 -17.94
CA ALA A 581 20.51 34.80 -18.86
C ALA A 581 20.89 33.65 -19.81
N ALA A 582 21.15 32.46 -19.27
CA ALA A 582 21.48 31.28 -20.08
C ALA A 582 20.36 30.90 -21.05
N ARG A 583 19.09 31.03 -20.64
CA ARG A 583 17.92 30.80 -21.49
C ARG A 583 17.81 31.86 -22.58
N GLN A 584 18.00 33.13 -22.25
CA GLN A 584 17.97 34.22 -23.23
C GLN A 584 19.06 34.04 -24.30
N ASP A 585 20.28 33.68 -23.89
CA ASP A 585 21.38 33.38 -24.80
C ASP A 585 21.06 32.18 -25.70
N TYR A 586 20.47 31.12 -25.12
CA TYR A 586 20.03 29.95 -25.88
C TYR A 586 18.99 30.32 -26.94
N LEU A 587 17.98 31.10 -26.57
CA LEU A 587 16.93 31.56 -27.50
C LEU A 587 17.49 32.49 -28.57
N ALA A 588 18.42 33.39 -28.23
CA ALA A 588 19.10 34.26 -29.18
C ALA A 588 19.95 33.47 -30.18
N GLN A 589 20.78 32.52 -29.70
CA GLN A 589 21.58 31.66 -30.57
C GLN A 589 20.72 30.83 -31.52
N ARG A 590 19.61 30.26 -31.02
CA ARG A 590 18.62 29.53 -31.83
C ARG A 590 18.03 30.41 -32.93
N ARG A 591 17.59 31.61 -32.57
CA ARG A 591 17.03 32.59 -33.51
C ARG A 591 18.07 32.94 -34.58
N ASP A 592 19.31 33.24 -34.19
CA ASP A 592 20.36 33.67 -35.11
C ASP A 592 20.77 32.53 -36.08
N GLN A 593 20.88 31.29 -35.58
CA GLN A 593 21.12 30.10 -36.41
C GLN A 593 19.99 29.85 -37.42
N TYR A 594 18.76 30.17 -37.04
CA TYR A 594 17.61 29.99 -37.91
C TYR A 594 17.52 31.12 -38.95
N LEU A 595 17.73 32.37 -38.54
CA LEU A 595 17.84 33.51 -39.45
C LEU A 595 18.96 33.33 -40.48
N ALA A 596 20.10 32.76 -40.07
CA ALA A 596 21.18 32.41 -40.99
C ALA A 596 20.69 31.42 -42.07
N ARG A 597 20.02 30.33 -41.68
CA ARG A 597 19.46 29.34 -42.62
C ARG A 597 18.43 29.94 -43.58
N LEU A 598 17.51 30.78 -43.08
CA LEU A 598 16.52 31.44 -43.92
C LEU A 598 17.19 32.40 -44.93
N ARG A 599 18.18 33.18 -44.48
CA ARG A 599 18.94 34.10 -45.34
C ARG A 599 19.77 33.36 -46.37
N ASP A 600 20.38 32.24 -46.02
CA ASP A 600 21.13 31.39 -46.96
C ASP A 600 20.18 30.86 -48.06
N ARG A 601 19.00 30.35 -47.68
CA ARG A 601 17.98 29.89 -48.63
C ARG A 601 17.44 31.02 -49.51
N GLN A 602 17.20 32.19 -48.91
CA GLN A 602 16.81 33.39 -49.64
C GLN A 602 17.88 33.80 -50.66
N THR A 603 19.16 33.75 -50.26
CA THR A 603 20.30 34.08 -51.11
C THR A 603 20.45 33.08 -52.25
N GLU A 604 20.26 31.78 -51.99
CA GLU A 604 20.25 30.73 -53.02
C GLU A 604 19.17 31.00 -54.08
N LEU A 605 17.92 31.26 -53.67
CA LEU A 605 16.83 31.58 -54.57
C LEU A 605 17.09 32.88 -55.36
N VAL A 606 17.57 33.93 -54.71
CA VAL A 606 17.92 35.19 -55.39
C VAL A 606 19.05 34.98 -56.42
N THR A 607 20.03 34.12 -56.11
CA THR A 607 21.13 33.78 -57.03
C THR A 607 20.62 33.03 -58.27
N VAL A 608 19.66 32.12 -58.08
CA VAL A 608 19.00 31.38 -59.18
C VAL A 608 18.09 32.30 -60.01
N GLY A 609 17.43 33.27 -59.37
CA GLY A 609 16.43 34.15 -59.99
C GLY A 609 16.96 35.33 -60.80
N GLY A 610 18.23 35.73 -60.59
CA GLY A 610 18.82 36.94 -61.15
C GLY A 610 18.30 38.24 -60.49
N PRO A 611 18.88 39.43 -60.82
CA PRO A 611 18.59 40.70 -60.13
C PRO A 611 17.11 41.12 -60.14
N ASP A 612 16.37 40.68 -61.15
CA ASP A 612 14.96 41.01 -61.37
C ASP A 612 14.02 39.82 -61.04
N GLY A 613 14.54 38.70 -60.52
CA GLY A 613 13.74 37.49 -60.22
C GLY A 613 13.12 36.80 -61.45
N ARG A 614 13.52 37.17 -62.67
CA ARG A 614 12.93 36.70 -63.94
C ARG A 614 13.08 35.20 -64.19
N PHE A 615 14.07 34.56 -63.57
CA PHE A 615 14.36 33.14 -63.74
C PHE A 615 13.69 32.23 -62.69
N LEU A 616 12.87 32.80 -61.79
CA LEU A 616 12.14 32.04 -60.76
C LEU A 616 10.79 31.54 -61.28
N SER A 617 10.49 30.27 -60.97
CA SER A 617 9.14 29.73 -61.11
C SER A 617 8.14 30.48 -60.21
N THR A 618 6.84 30.31 -60.48
CA THR A 618 5.78 30.89 -59.63
C THR A 618 5.93 30.44 -58.18
N ASP A 619 6.15 29.15 -57.97
CA ASP A 619 6.33 28.54 -56.64
C ASP A 619 7.56 29.10 -55.91
N GLN A 620 8.67 29.34 -56.62
CA GLN A 620 9.88 29.92 -56.04
C GLN A 620 9.72 31.40 -55.66
N ARG A 621 8.89 32.15 -56.41
CA ARG A 621 8.56 33.55 -56.05
C ARG A 621 7.68 33.61 -54.81
N GLU A 622 6.75 32.69 -54.69
CA GLU A 622 5.91 32.54 -53.50
C GLU A 622 6.76 32.13 -52.28
N GLU A 623 7.65 31.14 -52.43
CA GLU A 623 8.61 30.74 -51.40
C GLU A 623 9.48 31.93 -50.94
N LEU A 624 9.99 32.75 -51.88
CA LEU A 624 10.81 33.92 -51.56
C LEU A 624 10.04 34.99 -50.76
N ALA A 625 8.76 35.22 -51.08
CA ALA A 625 7.91 36.14 -50.33
C ALA A 625 7.63 35.63 -48.91
N VAL A 626 7.30 34.34 -48.77
CA VAL A 626 7.08 33.67 -47.48
C VAL A 626 8.34 33.71 -46.61
N LEU A 627 9.52 33.49 -47.20
CA LEU A 627 10.80 33.58 -46.48
C LEU A 627 11.07 35.00 -45.96
N GLY A 628 10.76 36.04 -46.75
CA GLY A 628 10.93 37.44 -46.33
C GLY A 628 10.01 37.85 -45.17
N GLU A 629 8.76 37.37 -45.21
CA GLU A 629 7.80 37.55 -44.12
C GLU A 629 8.26 36.80 -42.85
N ALA A 630 8.68 35.55 -42.99
CA ALA A 630 9.22 34.74 -41.89
C ALA A 630 10.47 35.39 -41.25
N VAL A 631 11.41 35.91 -42.04
CA VAL A 631 12.58 36.62 -41.50
C VAL A 631 12.15 37.84 -40.67
N THR A 632 11.17 38.60 -41.15
CA THR A 632 10.67 39.81 -40.47
C THR A 632 9.97 39.44 -39.16
N ASP A 633 9.09 38.45 -39.18
CA ASP A 633 8.37 37.96 -37.99
C ASP A 633 9.32 37.50 -36.88
N ILE A 634 10.36 36.74 -37.27
CA ILE A 634 11.36 36.17 -36.35
C ILE A 634 12.27 37.25 -35.74
N VAL A 635 12.63 38.27 -36.51
CA VAL A 635 13.39 39.42 -36.01
C VAL A 635 12.59 40.21 -34.98
N LEU A 636 11.28 40.35 -35.19
CA LEU A 636 10.37 41.09 -34.32
C LEU A 636 9.95 40.31 -33.06
N THR A 637 10.15 38.98 -33.05
CA THR A 637 9.77 38.18 -31.89
C THR A 637 10.75 38.41 -30.71
N PRO A 638 10.26 38.69 -29.50
CA PRO A 638 11.11 38.91 -28.34
C PRO A 638 11.77 37.61 -27.86
N THR A 639 13.06 37.66 -27.51
CA THR A 639 13.82 36.55 -26.90
C THR A 639 13.67 36.51 -25.37
N SER A 640 12.53 36.98 -24.85
CA SER A 640 12.34 37.11 -23.41
C SER A 640 12.31 35.75 -22.71
N ALA A 641 13.22 35.53 -21.78
CA ALA A 641 13.40 34.25 -21.09
C ALA A 641 12.35 33.94 -20.02
N GLY A 642 11.61 34.91 -19.50
CA GLY A 642 10.67 34.68 -18.41
C GLY A 642 10.62 35.85 -17.46
N GLU A 643 9.89 35.67 -16.36
CA GLU A 643 9.77 36.66 -15.31
C GLU A 643 9.98 36.00 -13.95
N GLN A 644 10.80 36.64 -13.11
CA GLN A 644 10.93 36.24 -11.71
C GLN A 644 9.67 36.67 -10.96
N LEU A 645 8.98 35.72 -10.35
CA LEU A 645 7.86 35.99 -9.46
C LEU A 645 8.38 36.34 -8.06
N ARG A 646 7.49 36.51 -7.09
CA ARG A 646 7.86 36.90 -5.73
C ARG A 646 8.82 35.87 -5.09
N LEU A 647 9.98 36.35 -4.63
CA LEU A 647 10.90 35.62 -3.75
C LEU A 647 10.19 35.28 -2.44
N ARG A 648 10.31 34.03 -2.00
CA ARG A 648 10.08 33.68 -0.59
C ARG A 648 11.44 33.68 0.09
N GLU A 649 11.63 34.69 0.94
CA GLU A 649 12.82 34.84 1.77
C GLU A 649 13.12 33.58 2.56
N ALA A 650 14.40 33.39 2.85
CA ALA A 650 14.92 32.21 3.52
C ALA A 650 14.18 31.95 4.83
N VAL A 651 13.52 30.79 4.91
CA VAL A 651 12.89 30.32 6.14
C VAL A 651 13.81 29.30 6.79
N GLU A 652 14.08 29.47 8.08
CA GLU A 652 14.79 28.45 8.87
C GLU A 652 13.94 27.17 8.89
N GLN A 653 14.48 26.10 8.31
CA GLN A 653 13.89 24.78 8.46
C GLN A 653 14.09 24.34 9.91
N SER A 654 12.98 24.13 10.61
CA SER A 654 13.04 23.56 11.96
C SER A 654 13.82 22.26 11.92
N PRO A 655 14.77 22.04 12.86
CA PRO A 655 15.46 20.76 12.95
C PRO A 655 14.42 19.62 13.00
N PRO A 656 14.73 18.46 12.40
CA PRO A 656 13.77 17.36 12.23
C PRO A 656 13.49 16.60 13.54
N TYR A 657 13.10 17.30 14.61
CA TYR A 657 12.81 16.76 15.94
C TYR A 657 11.77 15.65 15.89
N ASP A 658 10.73 15.82 15.08
CA ASP A 658 9.66 14.86 14.92
C ASP A 658 10.18 13.51 14.43
N LEU A 659 11.02 13.53 13.40
CA LEU A 659 11.58 12.33 12.78
C LEU A 659 12.59 11.62 13.69
N TYR A 660 13.58 12.35 14.20
CA TYR A 660 14.63 11.76 15.05
C TYR A 660 14.07 11.35 16.40
N GLY A 661 13.15 12.14 16.96
CA GLY A 661 12.46 11.82 18.20
C GLY A 661 11.60 10.56 18.07
N ALA A 662 10.79 10.45 17.01
CA ALA A 662 10.00 9.25 16.72
C ALA A 662 10.88 8.02 16.49
N SER A 663 11.97 8.16 15.73
CA SER A 663 12.94 7.09 15.48
C SER A 663 13.62 6.62 16.77
N GLY A 664 14.07 7.57 17.61
CA GLY A 664 14.62 7.30 18.93
C GLY A 664 13.62 6.57 19.83
N LEU A 665 12.38 7.05 19.90
CA LEU A 665 11.29 6.41 20.64
C LEU A 665 11.08 4.95 20.19
N GLY A 666 11.01 4.71 18.87
CA GLY A 666 10.87 3.38 18.29
C GLY A 666 12.03 2.45 18.67
N ILE A 667 13.28 2.92 18.56
CA ILE A 667 14.47 2.15 18.94
C ILE A 667 14.44 1.81 20.43
N GLY A 668 14.09 2.76 21.30
CA GLY A 668 13.97 2.52 22.74
C GLY A 668 12.91 1.48 23.09
N ILE A 669 11.76 1.49 22.40
CA ILE A 669 10.72 0.47 22.52
C ILE A 669 11.24 -0.91 22.10
N LEU A 670 12.02 -0.99 21.02
CA LEU A 670 12.64 -2.24 20.59
C LEU A 670 13.60 -2.80 21.63
N VAL A 671 14.47 -1.96 22.19
CA VAL A 671 15.38 -2.34 23.28
C VAL A 671 14.58 -2.89 24.47
N ALA A 672 13.49 -2.21 24.86
CA ALA A 672 12.62 -2.66 25.94
C ALA A 672 11.96 -4.02 25.65
N ALA A 673 11.47 -4.22 24.42
CA ALA A 673 10.87 -5.47 23.97
C ALA A 673 11.88 -6.63 23.99
N VAL A 674 13.09 -6.40 23.48
CA VAL A 674 14.19 -7.39 23.48
C VAL A 674 14.64 -7.71 24.91
N ALA A 675 14.82 -6.71 25.77
CA ALA A 675 15.19 -6.91 27.17
C ALA A 675 14.14 -7.76 27.92
N THR A 676 12.85 -7.49 27.68
CA THR A 676 11.74 -8.26 28.24
C THR A 676 11.73 -9.70 27.72
N ALA A 677 12.04 -9.91 26.43
CA ALA A 677 12.13 -11.24 25.83
C ALA A 677 13.33 -12.05 26.35
N LEU A 678 14.49 -11.41 26.58
CA LEU A 678 15.70 -12.04 27.12
C LEU A 678 15.58 -12.36 28.62
N GLY A 679 14.95 -11.50 29.41
CA GLY A 679 14.67 -11.74 30.83
C GLY A 679 13.92 -13.06 31.08
N ARG A 680 13.04 -13.44 30.14
CA ARG A 680 12.32 -14.73 30.14
C ARG A 680 13.26 -15.95 30.12
N ARG A 681 14.35 -15.90 29.34
CA ARG A 681 15.27 -17.05 29.21
C ARG A 681 16.06 -17.28 30.51
N ARG A 682 16.43 -16.22 31.23
CA ARG A 682 17.20 -16.32 32.49
C ARG A 682 16.36 -16.86 33.66
N SER A 683 15.11 -16.42 33.79
CA SER A 683 14.20 -16.91 34.85
C SER A 683 13.80 -18.39 34.65
N ALA A 684 13.63 -18.84 33.41
CA ALA A 684 13.36 -20.26 33.12
C ALA A 684 14.57 -21.19 33.40
N ARG A 685 15.79 -20.69 33.19
CA ARG A 685 17.04 -21.45 33.43
C ARG A 685 17.33 -21.61 34.93
N THR A 686 17.02 -20.60 35.73
CA THR A 686 17.20 -20.60 37.20
C THR A 686 16.16 -21.46 37.93
N SER A 687 14.91 -21.53 37.45
CA SER A 687 13.92 -22.46 38.00
C SER A 687 14.26 -23.93 37.71
N SER A 688 14.82 -24.23 36.53
CA SER A 688 15.22 -25.60 36.15
C SER A 688 16.37 -26.15 37.02
N THR A 689 17.37 -25.31 37.33
CA THR A 689 18.49 -25.71 38.19
C THR A 689 18.10 -25.86 39.67
N ALA A 690 17.12 -25.08 40.16
CA ALA A 690 16.65 -25.18 41.54
C ALA A 690 15.75 -26.41 41.81
N THR A 691 14.92 -26.84 40.85
CA THR A 691 14.03 -28.00 41.04
C THR A 691 14.64 -29.34 40.61
N GLY A 692 15.67 -29.35 39.75
CA GLY A 692 16.27 -30.59 39.22
C GLY A 692 17.22 -31.31 40.18
N ARG A 693 18.04 -30.60 40.96
CA ARG A 693 19.01 -31.22 41.88
C ARG A 693 18.44 -31.60 43.25
N GLY A 694 17.47 -30.85 43.77
CA GLY A 694 16.92 -31.10 45.12
C GLY A 694 15.92 -32.26 45.21
N ARG A 695 15.14 -32.54 44.14
CA ARG A 695 14.12 -33.59 44.15
C ARG A 695 14.68 -34.99 43.82
N VAL A 696 15.67 -35.07 42.92
CA VAL A 696 16.30 -36.35 42.56
C VAL A 696 17.14 -36.89 43.70
N VAL A 697 17.90 -36.03 44.41
CA VAL A 697 18.70 -36.46 45.58
C VAL A 697 17.81 -36.93 46.74
N ARG A 698 16.69 -36.25 47.01
CA ARG A 698 15.73 -36.67 48.05
C ARG A 698 14.96 -37.95 47.69
N ALA A 699 14.68 -38.20 46.41
CA ALA A 699 14.04 -39.44 45.97
C ALA A 699 14.98 -40.65 46.06
N VAL A 700 16.26 -40.47 45.69
CA VAL A 700 17.28 -41.52 45.79
C VAL A 700 17.63 -41.83 47.25
N GLN A 701 17.69 -40.83 48.14
CA GLN A 701 17.90 -41.04 49.58
C GLN A 701 16.71 -41.74 50.28
N ARG A 702 15.46 -41.50 49.83
CA ARG A 702 14.29 -42.21 50.39
C ARG A 702 14.21 -43.66 49.93
N LEU A 703 14.64 -43.98 48.71
CA LEU A 703 14.67 -45.35 48.19
C LEU A 703 15.81 -46.19 48.81
N THR A 704 16.96 -45.58 49.09
CA THR A 704 18.07 -46.27 49.76
C THR A 704 17.81 -46.50 51.26
N ALA A 705 17.04 -45.63 51.92
CA ALA A 705 16.59 -45.85 53.30
C ALA A 705 15.51 -46.95 53.41
N ALA A 706 14.60 -47.06 52.44
CA ALA A 706 13.54 -48.06 52.45
C ALA A 706 14.01 -49.48 52.04
N GLY A 707 15.13 -49.59 51.30
CA GLY A 707 15.67 -50.87 50.85
C GLY A 707 16.46 -51.68 51.90
N ARG A 708 16.80 -51.09 53.06
CA ARG A 708 17.57 -51.79 54.12
C ARG A 708 16.71 -52.48 55.19
N SER A 709 15.39 -52.34 55.17
CA SER A 709 14.53 -52.84 56.27
C SER A 709 13.65 -54.05 55.94
N ARG A 710 13.79 -54.71 54.77
CA ARG A 710 13.00 -55.90 54.43
C ARG A 710 13.84 -56.98 53.76
N GLY A 711 14.44 -57.84 54.57
CA GLY A 711 15.12 -59.04 54.11
C GLY A 711 15.20 -60.11 55.21
N ARG A 712 14.09 -60.80 55.49
CA ARG A 712 14.06 -62.19 56.01
C ARG A 712 12.62 -62.68 56.19
N ALA A 713 12.18 -63.62 55.34
CA ALA A 713 11.36 -64.79 55.70
C ALA A 713 11.09 -65.66 54.46
N GLN A 714 11.25 -66.97 54.63
CA GLN A 714 11.24 -68.07 53.64
C GLN A 714 9.85 -68.39 53.04
N PRO A 715 9.78 -69.17 51.93
CA PRO A 715 8.52 -69.66 51.37
C PRO A 715 8.17 -71.10 51.83
N LYS A 716 6.88 -71.36 52.03
CA LYS A 716 6.30 -72.72 51.95
C LYS A 716 5.14 -72.72 50.94
N THR A 717 5.35 -73.53 49.91
CA THR A 717 4.41 -74.31 49.09
C THR A 717 2.91 -74.22 49.41
N ALA A 718 2.06 -74.01 48.39
CA ALA A 718 1.36 -75.09 47.67
C ALA A 718 0.04 -74.62 47.00
N ARG A 719 -0.09 -75.03 45.73
CA ARG A 719 -1.28 -75.64 45.07
C ARG A 719 -2.57 -74.83 44.81
N THR A 720 -2.88 -74.76 43.50
CA THR A 720 -4.15 -75.13 42.79
C THR A 720 -5.45 -74.45 43.26
N THR A 721 -6.35 -73.94 42.43
CA THR A 721 -6.85 -74.44 41.13
C THR A 721 -7.86 -73.43 40.55
N ARG A 722 -7.89 -73.36 39.20
CA ARG A 722 -9.07 -73.26 38.30
C ARG A 722 -10.14 -72.14 38.46
N SER A 723 -10.17 -71.33 37.40
CA SER A 723 -11.29 -71.08 36.45
C SER A 723 -12.49 -70.20 36.82
N PRO A 724 -13.23 -69.68 35.81
CA PRO A 724 -13.40 -68.24 35.68
C PRO A 724 -14.87 -67.80 35.61
N ALA A 725 -15.08 -66.49 35.75
CA ALA A 725 -16.13 -65.73 35.08
C ALA A 725 -15.63 -64.29 34.93
#